data_AF-A0A946GC27-F1
#
_entry.id   AF-A0A946GC27-F1
#
_cell.length_a   1.000
_cell.length_b   1.000
_cell.length_c   1.000
_cell.angle_alpha   90.00
_cell.angle_beta   90.00
_cell.angle_gamma   90.00
#
_symmetry.space_group_name_H-M   'P 1'
#
loop_
_entity.id
_entity.type
_entity.pdbx_description
1 polymer ?
#
loop_
_entity_poly.entity_id
_entity_poly.type
_entity_poly.pdbx_seq_one_letter_code
_entity_poly.pdbx_strand_id
1 'polypeptide(L)'
;RMALVWMDAARYGDTSVFHDDGPRDMWPWRDWVLNSYRDNKPFDEFTIEQIAGDLLPEASLEQKIASGFNRNHATTDEGGAIAEEFRVEYVIDRVKTTSNVWLGMTFECAQCHDHMYDPFSQKEYYQMFAFFNNNADPGMQTRRGNQAPVVEIMTPEREKQLADSEKVLQEARGKLNARRQQSLDPFKNWFAQCSKDIKKNPGILEPNGLVGFFPFDRVDLENNQSDHGIAEATPTILRDSPIKVANAKFKSGIRIEKNAYAEVPNFGDFEHNQSFSLSAWVRPSNTQLSGALIGKMDEGNKFRGYDLWFEGGRPGMHIIHAWPDNSHKVVAKNQLKQNQWQHVCVTYNGTASANSVEIYVNSKKQDKGNPHHTLKKSSILTDKPFHIGRRFRSAQLNDTDIDDVRVYNRALMENEIAEVMELSYRFIPSPKGLVSSIDFNSFEGNQTVDSTNQKDKYVIHGKAKQTELGKVASGFKVEQDGFIDSPTAGVLEYNQAFSWSMWVKPTAKLSGALLGKMDEKAKHRGYDVWMEGGRPGMHIIHEYPNNAIKVVSKSPLPLNSWNHLCVTYDGSGKAAGINIFVNGTSQQKDIAQDELNATIQTDKTFRIGRRYYGAAVKGVELDEIGLYHRVLNRKDVEKLSKVDSFSPLFTKPLDALANDQRTLLHDEYLNRFDKEYKNLLAARNNKQNALNNIRKNKITSMVMGDNPPNKMRDTYLLVRGQYSSPDKSKVIQANTPDFLHPMKTESEKNRLGLAKWLTDKENPLTPRVTVNRYWQTIFGRGLCDTPSDFGSQGKWPTHPGLL
;
A
#
# COMPACT_ATOMS: atom_id res chain seq x y z
N ARG A 1 10.99 -10.79 -49.81
CA ARG A 1 12.44 -10.75 -50.13
C ARG A 1 12.99 -9.32 -50.09
N MET A 2 12.47 -8.36 -50.85
CA MET A 2 12.94 -6.96 -50.81
C MET A 2 12.90 -6.31 -49.43
N ALA A 3 11.81 -6.52 -48.67
CA ALA A 3 11.73 -6.04 -47.28
C ALA A 3 12.84 -6.59 -46.37
N LEU A 4 13.28 -7.84 -46.55
CA LEU A 4 14.37 -8.43 -45.75
C LEU A 4 15.68 -7.70 -45.98
N VAL A 5 16.03 -7.47 -47.25
CA VAL A 5 17.24 -6.72 -47.62
C VAL A 5 17.19 -5.28 -47.08
N TRP A 6 16.02 -4.66 -47.07
CA TRP A 6 15.84 -3.35 -46.45
C TRP A 6 16.02 -3.39 -44.92
N MET A 7 15.48 -4.42 -44.25
CA MET A 7 15.63 -4.60 -42.81
C MET A 7 17.09 -4.82 -42.40
N ASP A 8 17.86 -5.56 -43.21
CA ASP A 8 19.30 -5.72 -43.01
C ASP A 8 20.03 -4.37 -43.15
N ALA A 9 19.71 -3.60 -44.19
CA ALA A 9 20.27 -2.25 -44.39
C ALA A 9 19.89 -1.29 -43.26
N ALA A 10 18.71 -1.46 -42.66
CA ALA A 10 18.25 -0.70 -41.51
C ALA A 10 18.82 -1.18 -40.17
N ARG A 11 19.50 -2.34 -40.15
CA ARG A 11 20.04 -3.02 -38.95
C ARG A 11 18.94 -3.44 -37.98
N TYR A 12 17.86 -3.97 -38.52
CA TYR A 12 16.74 -4.45 -37.73
C TYR A 12 17.13 -5.61 -36.81
N GLY A 13 16.56 -5.61 -35.61
CA GLY A 13 16.68 -6.65 -34.60
C GLY A 13 15.65 -6.40 -33.49
N ASP A 14 15.22 -7.46 -32.79
CA ASP A 14 14.33 -7.38 -31.61
C ASP A 14 15.12 -7.52 -30.29
N THR A 15 16.41 -7.22 -30.36
CA THR A 15 17.31 -7.14 -29.21
C THR A 15 18.11 -5.85 -29.26
N SER A 16 18.55 -5.38 -28.10
CA SER A 16 19.17 -4.07 -27.98
C SER A 16 20.70 -4.08 -28.11
N VAL A 17 21.34 -5.25 -27.96
CA VAL A 17 22.71 -5.64 -28.34
C VAL A 17 23.82 -4.57 -28.26
N PHE A 18 24.62 -4.64 -27.21
CA PHE A 18 26.04 -4.23 -27.21
C PHE A 18 26.83 -5.18 -26.30
N HIS A 19 26.37 -5.33 -25.05
CA HIS A 19 26.98 -6.22 -24.06
C HIS A 19 26.05 -7.37 -23.62
N ASP A 20 24.73 -7.23 -23.81
CA ASP A 20 23.71 -8.24 -23.48
C ASP A 20 22.54 -8.16 -24.48
N ASP A 21 21.85 -9.28 -24.69
CA ASP A 21 20.67 -9.41 -25.54
C ASP A 21 19.40 -8.97 -24.79
N GLY A 22 19.32 -7.66 -24.53
CA GLY A 22 18.18 -7.05 -23.86
C GLY A 22 16.91 -7.04 -24.73
N PRO A 23 15.71 -7.18 -24.14
CA PRO A 23 14.45 -7.20 -24.90
C PRO A 23 14.11 -5.82 -25.49
N ARG A 24 13.82 -5.75 -26.79
CA ARG A 24 13.20 -4.58 -27.45
C ARG A 24 12.10 -5.03 -28.43
N ASP A 25 11.03 -4.25 -28.54
CA ASP A 25 9.93 -4.52 -29.46
C ASP A 25 10.06 -3.60 -30.68
N MET A 26 10.69 -4.07 -31.75
CA MET A 26 10.78 -3.35 -33.04
C MET A 26 9.96 -3.99 -34.16
N TRP A 27 9.31 -5.13 -33.87
CA TRP A 27 8.36 -5.77 -34.77
C TRP A 27 7.27 -4.83 -35.36
N PRO A 28 6.78 -3.76 -34.69
CA PRO A 28 5.81 -2.86 -35.33
C PRO A 28 6.42 -2.09 -36.51
N TRP A 29 7.70 -1.69 -36.40
CA TRP A 29 8.45 -1.10 -37.51
C TRP A 29 8.70 -2.11 -38.63
N ARG A 30 9.04 -3.36 -38.28
CA ARG A 30 9.18 -4.46 -39.25
C ARG A 30 7.91 -4.65 -40.06
N ASP A 31 6.77 -4.71 -39.38
CA ASP A 31 5.47 -4.91 -40.02
C ASP A 31 5.08 -3.69 -40.88
N TRP A 32 5.42 -2.48 -40.45
CA TRP A 32 5.29 -1.28 -41.28
C TRP A 32 6.13 -1.37 -42.57
N VAL A 33 7.37 -1.87 -42.51
CA VAL A 33 8.20 -2.09 -43.72
C VAL A 33 7.56 -3.13 -44.63
N LEU A 34 7.12 -4.26 -44.07
CA LEU A 34 6.47 -5.33 -44.83
C LEU A 34 5.20 -4.82 -45.55
N ASN A 35 4.36 -4.06 -44.84
CA ASN A 35 3.15 -3.46 -45.39
C ASN A 35 3.49 -2.41 -46.45
N SER A 36 4.49 -1.56 -46.23
CA SER A 36 4.91 -0.55 -47.21
C SER A 36 5.36 -1.17 -48.54
N TYR A 37 6.10 -2.27 -48.50
CA TYR A 37 6.46 -3.02 -49.72
C TYR A 37 5.26 -3.76 -50.33
N ARG A 38 4.38 -4.35 -49.51
CA ARG A 38 3.17 -5.05 -49.99
C ARG A 38 2.24 -4.10 -50.72
N ASP A 39 2.06 -2.90 -50.18
CA ASP A 39 1.11 -1.91 -50.65
C ASP A 39 1.74 -0.97 -51.71
N ASN A 40 2.98 -1.27 -52.13
CA ASN A 40 3.75 -0.55 -53.15
C ASN A 40 3.84 0.96 -52.86
N LYS A 41 4.15 1.31 -51.61
CA LYS A 41 4.31 2.70 -51.17
C LYS A 41 5.37 3.42 -52.03
N PRO A 42 5.10 4.65 -52.51
CA PRO A 42 6.10 5.46 -53.20
C PRO A 42 7.40 5.59 -52.40
N PHE A 43 8.56 5.48 -53.07
CA PHE A 43 9.85 5.43 -52.39
C PHE A 43 10.21 6.73 -51.66
N ASP A 44 9.75 7.86 -52.18
CA ASP A 44 9.87 9.18 -51.55
C ASP A 44 9.10 9.23 -50.24
N GLU A 45 7.83 8.83 -50.22
CA GLU A 45 7.03 8.72 -48.99
C GLU A 45 7.67 7.72 -48.00
N PHE A 46 8.09 6.55 -48.48
CA PHE A 46 8.76 5.53 -47.67
C PHE A 46 10.06 6.04 -47.02
N THR A 47 10.81 6.88 -47.73
CA THR A 47 12.02 7.52 -47.21
C THR A 47 11.70 8.61 -46.20
N ILE A 48 10.74 9.48 -46.52
CA ILE A 48 10.31 10.58 -45.64
C ILE A 48 9.81 10.04 -44.31
N GLU A 49 8.95 9.02 -44.34
CA GLU A 49 8.40 8.42 -43.13
C GLU A 49 9.49 7.77 -42.25
N GLN A 50 10.52 7.15 -42.85
CA GLN A 50 11.61 6.54 -42.07
C GLN A 50 12.59 7.53 -41.47
N ILE A 51 12.95 8.60 -42.20
CA ILE A 51 13.90 9.59 -41.68
C ILE A 51 13.21 10.57 -40.73
N ALA A 52 11.94 10.92 -40.98
CA ALA A 52 11.27 12.02 -40.30
C ALA A 52 9.74 11.87 -40.15
N GLY A 53 9.20 10.66 -40.20
CA GLY A 53 7.74 10.45 -40.11
C GLY A 53 7.11 10.96 -38.82
N ASP A 54 7.88 11.03 -37.72
CA ASP A 54 7.46 11.61 -36.46
C ASP A 54 7.41 13.15 -36.45
N LEU A 55 8.05 13.80 -37.41
CA LEU A 55 8.04 15.26 -37.62
C LEU A 55 6.98 15.72 -38.63
N LEU A 56 6.26 14.81 -39.26
CA LEU A 56 5.17 15.19 -40.17
C LEU A 56 4.04 15.90 -39.38
N PRO A 57 3.44 16.95 -39.94
CA PRO A 57 2.26 17.57 -39.36
C PRO A 57 1.17 16.51 -39.15
N GLU A 58 0.61 16.45 -37.94
CA GLU A 58 -0.42 15.47 -37.57
C GLU A 58 -0.03 14.00 -37.84
N ALA A 59 1.28 13.68 -37.73
CA ALA A 59 1.82 12.34 -38.00
C ALA A 59 0.96 11.21 -37.41
N SER A 60 0.52 10.31 -38.29
CA SER A 60 -0.21 9.10 -37.94
C SER A 60 0.66 8.16 -37.09
N LEU A 61 0.03 7.16 -36.45
CA LEU A 61 0.76 6.18 -35.66
C LEU A 61 1.78 5.42 -36.53
N GLU A 62 1.39 5.02 -37.75
CA GLU A 62 2.25 4.33 -38.71
C GLU A 62 3.45 5.18 -39.12
N GLN A 63 3.26 6.46 -39.39
CA GLN A 63 4.34 7.40 -39.73
C GLN A 63 5.32 7.60 -38.57
N LYS A 64 4.82 7.66 -37.33
CA LYS A 64 5.66 7.70 -36.14
C LYS A 64 6.46 6.41 -35.99
N ILE A 65 5.82 5.26 -36.16
CA ILE A 65 6.48 3.95 -36.13
C ILE A 65 7.58 3.87 -37.19
N ALA A 66 7.34 4.34 -38.41
CA ALA A 66 8.30 4.36 -39.50
C ALA A 66 9.62 5.05 -39.13
N SER A 67 9.54 6.16 -38.37
CA SER A 67 10.73 6.87 -37.86
C SER A 67 11.64 6.03 -36.95
N GLY A 68 11.12 4.89 -36.46
CA GLY A 68 11.86 3.85 -35.75
C GLY A 68 13.05 3.27 -36.52
N PHE A 69 13.16 3.53 -37.84
CA PHE A 69 14.39 3.28 -38.61
C PHE A 69 15.63 3.87 -37.90
N ASN A 70 15.51 5.10 -37.39
CA ASN A 70 16.59 5.79 -36.66
C ASN A 70 16.88 5.19 -35.28
N ARG A 71 16.08 4.23 -34.82
CA ARG A 71 16.16 3.55 -33.51
C ARG A 71 16.59 2.09 -33.65
N ASN A 72 16.85 1.62 -34.87
CA ASN A 72 17.26 0.22 -35.09
C ASN A 72 18.70 -0.07 -34.65
N HIS A 73 19.53 0.94 -34.44
CA HIS A 73 20.91 0.78 -33.99
C HIS A 73 21.02 0.04 -32.66
N ALA A 74 22.21 -0.52 -32.42
CA ALA A 74 22.60 -1.11 -31.15
C ALA A 74 22.53 -0.06 -30.01
N THR A 75 22.20 -0.50 -28.80
CA THR A 75 22.08 0.33 -27.58
C THR A 75 22.57 -0.43 -26.33
N THR A 76 22.99 0.29 -25.29
CA THR A 76 23.61 -0.32 -24.10
C THR A 76 23.01 0.16 -22.78
N ASP A 77 22.97 -0.71 -21.78
CA ASP A 77 22.73 -0.42 -20.36
C ASP A 77 23.88 -0.90 -19.46
N GLU A 78 25.08 -1.05 -20.04
CA GLU A 78 26.26 -1.57 -19.34
C GLU A 78 26.62 -0.71 -18.14
N GLY A 79 26.95 -1.36 -17.02
CA GLY A 79 27.44 -0.66 -15.84
C GLY A 79 28.79 0.01 -16.11
N GLY A 80 28.87 1.33 -15.97
CA GLY A 80 30.10 2.09 -16.22
C GLY A 80 30.17 2.77 -17.59
N ALA A 81 29.23 2.50 -18.49
CA ALA A 81 29.10 3.21 -19.76
C ALA A 81 28.84 4.72 -19.55
N ILE A 82 29.44 5.56 -20.39
CA ILE A 82 29.25 7.01 -20.35
C ILE A 82 28.10 7.37 -21.29
N ALA A 83 26.98 7.85 -20.72
CA ALA A 83 25.78 8.12 -21.50
C ALA A 83 25.99 9.10 -22.67
N GLU A 84 26.87 10.09 -22.52
CA GLU A 84 27.13 11.04 -23.61
C GLU A 84 27.94 10.43 -24.76
N GLU A 85 28.87 9.51 -24.45
CA GLU A 85 29.64 8.77 -25.45
C GLU A 85 28.70 7.98 -26.36
N PHE A 86 27.85 7.14 -25.77
CA PHE A 86 26.91 6.31 -26.54
C PHE A 86 25.86 7.15 -27.26
N ARG A 87 25.40 8.27 -26.69
CA ARG A 87 24.51 9.19 -27.42
C ARG A 87 25.18 9.69 -28.70
N VAL A 88 26.45 10.08 -28.64
CA VAL A 88 27.23 10.53 -29.81
C VAL A 88 27.43 9.38 -30.79
N GLU A 89 27.76 8.18 -30.32
CA GLU A 89 27.87 6.98 -31.17
C GLU A 89 26.55 6.66 -31.89
N TYR A 90 25.39 6.80 -31.24
CA TYR A 90 24.09 6.61 -31.88
C TYR A 90 23.82 7.65 -32.97
N VAL A 91 24.36 8.87 -32.85
CA VAL A 91 24.25 9.90 -33.90
C VAL A 91 25.19 9.57 -35.06
N ILE A 92 26.43 9.18 -34.78
CA ILE A 92 27.42 8.73 -35.78
C ILE A 92 26.82 7.59 -36.62
N ASP A 93 26.24 6.61 -35.95
CA ASP A 93 25.60 5.46 -36.54
C ASP A 93 24.45 5.83 -37.50
N ARG A 94 23.64 6.85 -37.15
CA ARG A 94 22.57 7.37 -38.02
C ARG A 94 23.11 8.08 -39.25
N VAL A 95 24.17 8.89 -39.10
CA VAL A 95 24.84 9.55 -40.23
C VAL A 95 25.42 8.52 -41.18
N LYS A 96 26.16 7.55 -40.64
CA LYS A 96 26.74 6.43 -41.39
C LYS A 96 25.68 5.70 -42.19
N THR A 97 24.61 5.25 -41.52
CA THR A 97 23.59 4.43 -42.19
C THR A 97 22.76 5.23 -43.18
N THR A 98 22.41 6.48 -42.88
CA THR A 98 21.69 7.32 -43.85
C THR A 98 22.54 7.54 -45.11
N SER A 99 23.83 7.83 -44.94
CA SER A 99 24.76 8.05 -46.05
C SER A 99 25.00 6.77 -46.85
N ASN A 100 25.09 5.62 -46.18
CA ASN A 100 25.31 4.33 -46.82
C ASN A 100 24.07 3.84 -47.59
N VAL A 101 22.89 3.93 -46.96
CA VAL A 101 21.66 3.35 -47.48
C VAL A 101 21.09 4.18 -48.62
N TRP A 102 21.06 5.51 -48.49
CA TRP A 102 20.52 6.39 -49.54
C TRP A 102 21.60 6.91 -50.48
N LEU A 103 22.73 7.41 -49.98
CA LEU A 103 23.74 8.03 -50.85
C LEU A 103 24.77 7.03 -51.37
N GLY A 104 24.86 5.84 -50.79
CA GLY A 104 25.87 4.84 -51.16
C GLY A 104 27.29 5.36 -50.92
N MET A 105 27.51 6.15 -49.87
CA MET A 105 28.82 6.75 -49.58
C MET A 105 29.36 6.30 -48.22
N THR A 106 30.67 6.13 -48.12
CA THR A 106 31.41 5.87 -46.87
C THR A 106 31.73 7.17 -46.12
N PHE A 107 30.67 7.94 -45.83
CA PHE A 107 30.79 9.28 -45.25
C PHE A 107 31.39 9.26 -43.83
N GLU A 108 31.33 8.13 -43.13
CA GLU A 108 31.84 7.96 -41.76
C GLU A 108 33.35 8.18 -41.63
N CYS A 109 34.13 7.97 -42.69
CA CYS A 109 35.58 8.22 -42.66
C CYS A 109 35.89 9.70 -42.41
N ALA A 110 34.96 10.61 -42.74
CA ALA A 110 35.12 12.04 -42.49
C ALA A 110 34.83 12.46 -41.02
N GLN A 111 34.49 11.52 -40.14
CA GLN A 111 34.26 11.79 -38.71
C GLN A 111 35.51 12.40 -38.03
N CYS A 112 36.69 11.88 -38.36
CA CYS A 112 37.94 12.18 -37.67
C CYS A 112 38.85 13.15 -38.44
N HIS A 113 38.76 13.19 -39.77
CA HIS A 113 39.57 14.01 -40.68
C HIS A 113 38.83 14.24 -41.99
N ASP A 114 39.32 15.11 -42.88
CA ASP A 114 38.76 15.23 -44.24
C ASP A 114 38.92 13.92 -45.02
N HIS A 115 37.93 13.52 -45.83
CA HIS A 115 38.00 12.23 -46.52
C HIS A 115 39.21 12.14 -47.44
N MET A 116 39.91 11.01 -47.43
CA MET A 116 41.20 10.87 -48.10
C MET A 116 41.08 10.85 -49.63
N TYR A 117 39.97 10.33 -50.18
CA TYR A 117 39.82 10.06 -51.61
C TYR A 117 38.61 10.74 -52.26
N ASP A 118 37.60 11.08 -51.46
CA ASP A 118 36.35 11.64 -51.95
C ASP A 118 36.29 13.10 -51.51
N PRO A 119 35.64 14.00 -52.27
CA PRO A 119 35.73 15.44 -52.08
C PRO A 119 34.77 15.93 -50.97
N PHE A 120 34.82 15.35 -49.78
CA PHE A 120 34.05 15.83 -48.63
C PHE A 120 34.90 15.98 -47.36
N SER A 121 34.67 17.09 -46.68
CA SER A 121 35.39 17.55 -45.50
C SER A 121 34.78 17.04 -44.20
N GLN A 122 35.56 17.07 -43.14
CA GLN A 122 35.09 16.81 -41.77
C GLN A 122 33.98 17.79 -41.38
N LYS A 123 34.04 19.03 -41.85
CA LYS A 123 32.99 20.02 -41.60
C LYS A 123 31.65 19.57 -42.17
N GLU A 124 31.62 19.09 -43.42
CA GLU A 124 30.40 18.58 -44.06
C GLU A 124 29.86 17.35 -43.33
N TYR A 125 30.73 16.50 -42.79
CA TYR A 125 30.31 15.41 -41.91
C TYR A 125 29.52 15.91 -40.70
N TYR A 126 30.03 16.92 -39.98
CA TYR A 126 29.33 17.48 -38.83
C TYR A 126 28.08 18.30 -39.19
N GLN A 127 27.97 18.80 -40.43
CA GLN A 127 26.73 19.39 -40.93
C GLN A 127 25.63 18.33 -41.12
N MET A 128 25.99 17.13 -41.60
CA MET A 128 25.06 16.00 -41.65
C MET A 128 24.73 15.47 -40.25
N PHE A 129 25.72 15.38 -39.37
CA PHE A 129 25.56 15.00 -37.96
C PHE A 129 24.54 15.87 -37.22
N ALA A 130 24.53 17.19 -37.51
CA ALA A 130 23.63 18.13 -36.87
C ALA A 130 22.13 17.82 -37.10
N PHE A 131 21.76 17.16 -38.21
CA PHE A 131 20.37 16.71 -38.44
C PHE A 131 19.90 15.67 -37.40
N PHE A 132 20.82 14.86 -36.87
CA PHE A 132 20.50 13.77 -35.95
C PHE A 132 20.88 14.06 -34.49
N ASN A 133 21.66 15.12 -34.23
CA ASN A 133 22.15 15.47 -32.90
C ASN A 133 21.06 16.05 -31.96
N ASN A 134 19.95 16.52 -32.54
CA ASN A 134 18.79 17.07 -31.83
C ASN A 134 17.75 16.03 -31.41
N ASN A 135 18.21 14.84 -31.00
CA ASN A 135 17.34 13.73 -30.61
C ASN A 135 16.94 13.75 -29.12
N ALA A 136 15.79 13.16 -28.80
CA ALA A 136 15.31 13.01 -27.42
C ALA A 136 15.75 11.69 -26.77
N ASP A 137 16.40 10.79 -27.52
CA ASP A 137 16.84 9.52 -26.97
C ASP A 137 18.09 9.64 -26.09
N PRO A 138 18.13 8.94 -24.95
CA PRO A 138 19.30 8.93 -24.09
C PRO A 138 20.36 7.95 -24.64
N GLY A 139 21.61 8.16 -24.25
CA GLY A 139 22.69 7.22 -24.56
C GLY A 139 22.63 5.89 -23.81
N MET A 140 21.76 5.76 -22.81
CA MET A 140 21.55 4.53 -22.05
C MET A 140 20.15 3.97 -22.28
N GLN A 141 20.04 2.66 -22.51
CA GLN A 141 18.77 1.96 -22.66
C GLN A 141 18.19 1.50 -21.32
N THR A 142 16.96 0.98 -21.35
CA THR A 142 16.36 0.30 -20.19
C THR A 142 16.58 -1.21 -20.25
N ARG A 143 16.69 -1.85 -19.08
CA ARG A 143 16.72 -3.32 -18.94
C ARG A 143 15.39 -4.04 -19.19
N ARG A 144 14.29 -3.30 -19.40
CA ARG A 144 12.93 -3.83 -19.29
C ARG A 144 12.05 -3.46 -20.48
N GLY A 145 12.65 -3.35 -21.66
CA GLY A 145 11.95 -3.07 -22.92
C GLY A 145 12.43 -1.80 -23.60
N ASN A 146 11.56 -1.26 -24.45
CA ASN A 146 11.86 -0.14 -25.32
C ASN A 146 12.25 1.16 -24.59
N GLN A 147 13.33 1.78 -25.07
CA GLN A 147 13.82 3.05 -24.57
C GLN A 147 13.10 4.22 -25.22
N ALA A 148 12.57 5.14 -24.42
CA ALA A 148 11.93 6.37 -24.89
C ALA A 148 12.88 7.16 -25.82
N PRO A 149 12.35 7.81 -26.88
CA PRO A 149 10.93 7.97 -27.19
C PRO A 149 10.22 6.73 -27.73
N VAL A 150 8.96 6.53 -27.33
CA VAL A 150 8.13 5.40 -27.72
C VAL A 150 6.69 5.82 -28.02
N VAL A 151 5.99 5.05 -28.85
CA VAL A 151 4.54 5.12 -29.04
C VAL A 151 3.87 3.84 -28.54
N GLU A 152 2.66 3.95 -28.01
CA GLU A 152 1.86 2.78 -27.61
C GLU A 152 1.22 2.14 -28.85
N ILE A 153 1.33 0.82 -28.95
CA ILE A 153 0.71 0.01 -30.00
C ILE A 153 -0.56 -0.64 -29.44
N MET A 154 -1.68 -0.40 -30.13
CA MET A 154 -2.94 -1.08 -29.86
C MET A 154 -3.13 -2.17 -30.91
N THR A 155 -2.98 -3.43 -30.51
CA THR A 155 -3.27 -4.56 -31.40
C THR A 155 -4.77 -4.91 -31.36
N PRO A 156 -5.34 -5.48 -32.44
CA PRO A 156 -6.74 -5.93 -32.44
C PRO A 156 -7.07 -6.90 -31.29
N GLU A 157 -6.14 -7.79 -30.95
CA GLU A 157 -6.29 -8.73 -29.83
C GLU A 157 -6.40 -7.99 -28.50
N ARG A 158 -5.59 -6.96 -28.30
CA ARG A 158 -5.58 -6.15 -27.07
C ARG A 158 -6.81 -5.27 -26.97
N GLU A 159 -7.24 -4.67 -28.07
CA GLU A 159 -8.49 -3.90 -28.13
C GLU A 159 -9.69 -4.78 -27.77
N LYS A 160 -9.75 -5.98 -28.34
CA LYS A 160 -10.78 -6.97 -27.99
C LYS A 160 -10.72 -7.39 -26.52
N GLN A 161 -9.52 -7.67 -26.00
CA GLN A 161 -9.33 -8.02 -24.58
C GLN A 161 -9.78 -6.90 -23.64
N LEU A 162 -9.52 -5.64 -23.98
CA LEU A 162 -9.98 -4.48 -23.22
C LEU A 162 -11.51 -4.39 -23.24
N ALA A 163 -12.12 -4.46 -24.43
CA ALA A 163 -13.57 -4.39 -24.59
C ALA A 163 -14.30 -5.53 -23.85
N ASP A 164 -13.82 -6.77 -23.98
CA ASP A 164 -14.38 -7.94 -23.30
C ASP A 164 -14.26 -7.80 -21.77
N SER A 165 -13.11 -7.34 -21.28
CA SER A 165 -12.88 -7.14 -19.85
C SER A 165 -13.72 -6.01 -19.27
N GLU A 166 -13.93 -4.93 -20.02
CA GLU A 166 -14.81 -3.83 -19.64
C GLU A 166 -16.27 -4.27 -19.55
N LYS A 167 -16.75 -5.03 -20.53
CA LYS A 167 -18.10 -5.62 -20.51
C LYS A 167 -18.30 -6.51 -19.28
N VAL A 168 -17.37 -7.43 -19.04
CA VAL A 168 -17.40 -8.35 -17.89
C VAL A 168 -17.36 -7.59 -16.54
N LEU A 169 -16.61 -6.49 -16.47
CA LEU A 169 -16.59 -5.62 -15.29
C LEU A 169 -17.93 -4.89 -15.10
N GLN A 170 -18.54 -4.42 -16.18
CA GLN A 170 -19.84 -3.75 -16.13
C GLN A 170 -20.94 -4.69 -15.65
N GLU A 171 -20.96 -5.94 -16.12
CA GLU A 171 -21.86 -6.98 -15.63
C GLU A 171 -21.67 -7.24 -14.12
N ALA A 172 -20.41 -7.31 -13.66
CA ALA A 172 -20.11 -7.50 -12.24
C ALA A 172 -20.56 -6.31 -11.37
N ARG A 173 -20.42 -5.07 -11.87
CA ARG A 173 -20.96 -3.86 -11.23
C ARG A 173 -22.49 -3.90 -11.15
N GLY A 174 -23.16 -4.34 -12.22
CA GLY A 174 -24.60 -4.53 -12.25
C GLY A 174 -25.08 -5.50 -11.16
N LYS A 175 -24.42 -6.66 -11.02
CA LYS A 175 -24.74 -7.65 -9.97
C LYS A 175 -24.53 -7.09 -8.56
N LEU A 176 -23.44 -6.35 -8.34
CA LEU A 176 -23.14 -5.72 -7.04
C LEU A 176 -24.22 -4.70 -6.66
N ASN A 177 -24.64 -3.85 -7.60
CA ASN A 177 -25.70 -2.87 -7.40
C ASN A 177 -27.06 -3.54 -7.14
N ALA A 178 -27.39 -4.60 -7.87
CA ALA A 178 -28.61 -5.37 -7.64
C ALA A 178 -28.63 -5.96 -6.23
N ARG A 179 -27.52 -6.56 -5.77
CA ARG A 179 -27.42 -7.10 -4.40
C ARG A 179 -27.53 -6.00 -3.35
N ARG A 180 -26.95 -4.82 -3.60
CA ARG A 180 -27.08 -3.65 -2.71
C ARG A 180 -28.53 -3.23 -2.54
N GLN A 181 -29.34 -3.26 -3.60
CA GLN A 181 -30.78 -2.97 -3.50
C GLN A 181 -31.53 -4.08 -2.75
N GLN A 182 -31.23 -5.35 -3.04
CA GLN A 182 -31.83 -6.50 -2.37
C GLN A 182 -31.49 -6.58 -0.87
N SER A 183 -30.36 -6.00 -0.45
CA SER A 183 -29.92 -6.02 0.95
C SER A 183 -30.58 -4.95 1.82
N LEU A 184 -31.40 -4.05 1.26
CA LEU A 184 -32.07 -2.98 2.01
C LEU A 184 -33.00 -3.51 3.11
N ASP A 185 -33.76 -4.58 2.86
CA ASP A 185 -34.66 -5.13 3.87
C ASP A 185 -33.91 -5.89 4.99
N PRO A 186 -32.93 -6.76 4.67
CA PRO A 186 -32.02 -7.30 5.69
C PRO A 186 -31.27 -6.21 6.48
N PHE A 187 -30.87 -5.12 5.84
CA PHE A 187 -30.22 -3.96 6.47
C PHE A 187 -31.16 -3.24 7.44
N LYS A 188 -32.41 -2.97 7.07
CA LYS A 188 -33.41 -2.36 7.97
C LYS A 188 -33.63 -3.22 9.21
N ASN A 189 -33.71 -4.55 9.05
CA ASN A 189 -33.85 -5.48 10.15
C ASN A 189 -32.64 -5.45 11.08
N TRP A 190 -31.43 -5.43 10.51
CA TRP A 190 -30.19 -5.27 11.27
C TRP A 190 -30.13 -3.94 12.02
N PHE A 191 -30.45 -2.83 11.36
CA PHE A 191 -30.47 -1.50 11.98
C PHE A 191 -31.46 -1.44 13.15
N ALA A 192 -32.69 -1.95 12.95
CA ALA A 192 -33.70 -1.99 13.99
C ALA A 192 -33.27 -2.84 15.19
N GLN A 193 -32.55 -3.94 14.96
CA GLN A 193 -31.97 -4.77 16.00
C GLN A 193 -30.88 -4.00 16.77
N CYS A 194 -29.92 -3.39 16.08
CA CYS A 194 -28.89 -2.56 16.71
C CYS A 194 -29.46 -1.38 17.52
N SER A 195 -30.49 -0.70 17.01
CA SER A 195 -31.20 0.36 17.74
C SER A 195 -31.91 -0.16 19.00
N LYS A 196 -32.47 -1.36 18.97
CA LYS A 196 -33.07 -2.00 20.15
C LYS A 196 -32.00 -2.37 21.18
N ASP A 197 -30.89 -2.94 20.72
CA ASP A 197 -29.80 -3.40 21.59
C ASP A 197 -29.11 -2.21 22.29
N ILE A 198 -28.92 -1.09 21.57
CA ILE A 198 -28.37 0.16 22.13
C ILE A 198 -29.33 0.84 23.11
N LYS A 199 -30.65 0.75 22.89
CA LYS A 199 -31.65 1.24 23.86
C LYS A 199 -31.72 0.39 25.12
N LYS A 200 -31.49 -0.92 24.99
CA LYS A 200 -31.57 -1.90 26.10
C LYS A 200 -30.32 -1.90 26.97
N ASN A 201 -29.15 -1.70 26.36
CA ASN A 201 -27.87 -1.64 27.05
C ASN A 201 -27.06 -0.45 26.51
N PRO A 202 -27.29 0.78 27.01
CA PRO A 202 -26.67 2.01 26.48
C PRO A 202 -25.14 2.09 26.66
N GLY A 203 -24.49 1.04 27.19
CA GLY A 203 -23.05 0.99 27.40
C GLY A 203 -22.35 -0.29 26.96
N ILE A 204 -23.00 -1.22 26.25
CA ILE A 204 -22.43 -2.56 26.06
C ILE A 204 -22.73 -3.12 24.65
N LEU A 205 -21.70 -3.24 23.82
CA LEU A 205 -21.70 -3.93 22.52
C LEU A 205 -21.41 -5.45 22.71
N GLU A 206 -22.16 -6.13 23.59
CA GLU A 206 -21.96 -7.56 23.87
C GLU A 206 -22.77 -8.45 22.94
N PRO A 207 -22.32 -9.68 22.63
CA PRO A 207 -23.16 -10.68 22.00
C PRO A 207 -24.47 -10.85 22.77
N ASN A 208 -25.55 -11.05 22.02
CA ASN A 208 -26.87 -11.30 22.60
C ASN A 208 -26.81 -12.45 23.62
N GLY A 209 -27.61 -12.35 24.67
CA GLY A 209 -27.71 -13.38 25.70
C GLY A 209 -26.76 -13.20 26.89
N LEU A 210 -26.03 -12.09 26.99
CA LEU A 210 -25.29 -11.75 28.20
C LEU A 210 -26.27 -11.58 29.38
N VAL A 211 -26.09 -12.40 30.42
CA VAL A 211 -26.92 -12.38 31.63
C VAL A 211 -26.12 -12.06 32.90
N GLY A 212 -24.79 -12.18 32.85
CA GLY A 212 -23.91 -11.73 33.93
C GLY A 212 -22.62 -11.14 33.39
N PHE A 213 -22.21 -9.99 33.93
CA PHE A 213 -20.91 -9.38 33.65
C PHE A 213 -20.33 -8.83 34.95
N PHE A 214 -19.20 -9.39 35.35
CA PHE A 214 -18.50 -9.11 36.60
C PHE A 214 -17.09 -8.61 36.25
N PRO A 215 -16.92 -7.30 36.03
CA PRO A 215 -15.66 -6.72 35.60
C PRO A 215 -14.59 -6.72 36.69
N PHE A 216 -14.96 -6.67 37.98
CA PHE A 216 -14.00 -6.47 39.08
C PHE A 216 -13.16 -5.20 38.94
N ASP A 217 -13.67 -4.19 38.22
CA ASP A 217 -13.02 -2.90 38.02
C ASP A 217 -13.15 -1.99 39.27
N ARG A 218 -14.12 -2.30 40.15
CA ARG A 218 -14.34 -1.62 41.44
C ARG A 218 -14.53 -2.64 42.56
N VAL A 219 -13.42 -3.26 42.95
CA VAL A 219 -13.37 -4.11 44.15
C VAL A 219 -13.34 -3.23 45.40
N ASP A 220 -14.37 -3.36 46.23
CA ASP A 220 -14.53 -2.78 47.56
C ASP A 220 -14.38 -3.87 48.62
N LEU A 221 -13.19 -3.95 49.21
CA LEU A 221 -12.86 -4.94 50.23
C LEU A 221 -13.41 -4.57 51.61
N GLU A 222 -13.78 -3.31 51.86
CA GLU A 222 -14.34 -2.89 53.14
C GLU A 222 -15.79 -3.39 53.28
N ASN A 223 -16.56 -3.27 52.20
CA ASN A 223 -17.96 -3.72 52.16
C ASN A 223 -18.12 -5.14 51.59
N ASN A 224 -17.02 -5.82 51.23
CA ASN A 224 -17.03 -7.13 50.61
C ASN A 224 -17.87 -7.17 49.31
N GLN A 225 -17.71 -6.17 48.44
CA GLN A 225 -18.50 -6.03 47.21
C GLN A 225 -17.63 -5.75 45.99
N SER A 226 -18.19 -6.02 44.81
CA SER A 226 -17.61 -5.61 43.53
C SER A 226 -18.69 -5.11 42.58
N ASP A 227 -18.28 -4.30 41.61
CA ASP A 227 -19.14 -3.87 40.51
C ASP A 227 -19.61 -5.02 39.62
N HIS A 228 -20.80 -4.82 39.06
CA HIS A 228 -21.38 -5.62 37.98
C HIS A 228 -21.68 -4.69 36.80
N GLY A 229 -21.46 -5.18 35.58
CA GLY A 229 -21.63 -4.37 34.38
C GLY A 229 -23.03 -4.40 33.77
N ILE A 230 -23.98 -5.13 34.36
CA ILE A 230 -25.39 -5.16 33.94
C ILE A 230 -26.24 -4.59 35.08
N ALA A 231 -27.12 -3.63 34.78
CA ALA A 231 -27.89 -2.92 35.80
C ALA A 231 -28.82 -3.84 36.63
N GLU A 232 -29.31 -4.93 36.02
CA GLU A 232 -30.21 -5.92 36.66
C GLU A 232 -29.48 -7.11 37.30
N ALA A 233 -28.14 -7.15 37.27
CA ALA A 233 -27.38 -8.28 37.83
C ALA A 233 -27.37 -8.26 39.37
N THR A 234 -27.39 -9.45 39.99
CA THR A 234 -27.29 -9.58 41.44
C THR A 234 -25.92 -9.10 41.93
N PRO A 235 -25.85 -8.39 43.09
CA PRO A 235 -24.58 -7.93 43.62
C PRO A 235 -23.59 -9.06 43.86
N THR A 236 -22.32 -8.82 43.54
CA THR A 236 -21.23 -9.76 43.81
C THR A 236 -20.72 -9.54 45.23
N ILE A 237 -20.75 -10.59 46.05
CA ILE A 237 -20.27 -10.59 47.44
C ILE A 237 -18.90 -11.25 47.48
N LEU A 238 -17.89 -10.52 47.92
CA LEU A 238 -16.53 -11.04 48.11
C LEU A 238 -16.46 -11.78 49.46
N ARG A 239 -15.82 -12.94 49.49
CA ARG A 239 -15.83 -13.83 50.64
C ARG A 239 -14.45 -14.39 50.91
N ASP A 240 -14.12 -14.57 52.18
CA ASP A 240 -12.81 -15.02 52.65
C ASP A 240 -11.65 -14.16 52.10
N SER A 241 -11.92 -12.88 51.88
CA SER A 241 -10.99 -11.81 51.49
C SER A 241 -10.14 -12.08 50.23
N PRO A 242 -10.73 -12.08 49.02
CA PRO A 242 -9.97 -12.09 47.76
C PRO A 242 -9.00 -10.91 47.68
N ILE A 243 -7.82 -11.13 47.09
CA ILE A 243 -6.82 -10.07 46.98
C ILE A 243 -7.15 -9.21 45.77
N LYS A 244 -7.23 -7.89 45.94
CA LYS A 244 -7.40 -6.97 44.81
C LYS A 244 -6.14 -6.93 43.96
N VAL A 245 -6.28 -7.19 42.66
CA VAL A 245 -5.19 -7.08 41.68
C VAL A 245 -5.30 -5.73 40.99
N ALA A 246 -4.43 -4.80 41.34
CA ALA A 246 -4.34 -3.51 40.65
C ALA A 246 -3.73 -3.71 39.26
N ASN A 247 -4.31 -3.08 38.22
CA ASN A 247 -3.89 -3.28 36.82
C ASN A 247 -3.95 -4.75 36.41
N ALA A 248 -5.11 -5.37 36.59
CA ALA A 248 -5.38 -6.72 36.10
C ALA A 248 -5.41 -6.73 34.55
N LYS A 249 -6.26 -7.52 33.90
CA LYS A 249 -6.31 -7.50 32.43
C LYS A 249 -6.74 -6.11 31.94
N PHE A 250 -7.67 -5.49 32.64
CA PHE A 250 -8.20 -4.17 32.34
C PHE A 250 -7.83 -3.16 33.44
N LYS A 251 -8.74 -2.79 34.36
CA LYS A 251 -8.39 -1.84 35.44
C LYS A 251 -8.00 -2.55 36.72
N SER A 252 -8.87 -3.41 37.22
CA SER A 252 -8.58 -4.24 38.39
C SER A 252 -9.26 -5.59 38.27
N GLY A 253 -8.81 -6.53 39.09
CA GLY A 253 -9.35 -7.86 39.17
C GLY A 253 -9.25 -8.38 40.58
N ILE A 254 -9.56 -9.66 40.74
CA ILE A 254 -9.40 -10.38 42.01
C ILE A 254 -8.41 -11.52 41.85
N ARG A 255 -7.65 -11.80 42.89
CA ARG A 255 -6.80 -12.97 43.00
C ARG A 255 -7.35 -13.90 44.07
N ILE A 256 -7.44 -15.17 43.71
CA ILE A 256 -7.92 -16.23 44.56
C ILE A 256 -6.73 -16.83 45.30
N GLU A 257 -6.80 -16.78 46.63
CA GLU A 257 -5.84 -17.38 47.54
C GLU A 257 -6.58 -18.05 48.70
N LYS A 258 -6.02 -19.15 49.21
CA LYS A 258 -6.58 -19.93 50.34
C LYS A 258 -8.03 -20.38 50.06
N ASN A 259 -9.01 -19.70 50.66
CA ASN A 259 -10.44 -20.01 50.58
C ASN A 259 -11.26 -18.92 49.89
N ALA A 260 -10.61 -17.85 49.40
CA ALA A 260 -11.24 -16.67 48.83
C ALA A 260 -12.10 -16.98 47.58
N TYR A 261 -13.18 -16.22 47.39
CA TYR A 261 -14.06 -16.32 46.21
C TYR A 261 -14.99 -15.11 46.10
N ALA A 262 -15.62 -14.97 44.93
CA ALA A 262 -16.77 -14.11 44.73
C ALA A 262 -18.06 -14.94 44.66
N GLU A 263 -19.11 -14.49 45.32
CA GLU A 263 -20.42 -15.12 45.36
C GLU A 263 -21.46 -14.24 44.69
N VAL A 264 -22.28 -14.83 43.84
CA VAL A 264 -23.42 -14.17 43.19
C VAL A 264 -24.68 -14.95 43.58
N PRO A 265 -25.43 -14.50 44.60
CA PRO A 265 -26.66 -15.15 45.02
C PRO A 265 -27.70 -15.19 43.90
N ASN A 266 -28.60 -16.18 43.88
CA ASN A 266 -29.76 -16.26 42.99
C ASN A 266 -29.45 -16.06 41.48
N PHE A 267 -28.26 -16.46 41.04
CA PHE A 267 -27.79 -16.31 39.68
C PHE A 267 -27.34 -17.66 39.10
N GLY A 268 -27.37 -17.79 37.77
CA GLY A 268 -26.82 -18.93 37.06
C GLY A 268 -27.66 -20.21 37.08
N ASP A 269 -28.98 -20.13 37.19
CA ASP A 269 -29.83 -21.33 37.08
C ASP A 269 -29.94 -21.79 35.62
N PHE A 270 -29.02 -22.64 35.18
CA PHE A 270 -29.04 -23.30 33.88
C PHE A 270 -29.41 -24.78 34.02
N GLU A 271 -30.39 -25.23 33.24
CA GLU A 271 -30.80 -26.63 33.16
C GLU A 271 -30.01 -27.40 32.08
N HIS A 272 -29.93 -28.73 32.19
CA HIS A 272 -29.17 -29.63 31.32
C HIS A 272 -29.52 -29.49 29.84
N ASN A 273 -30.71 -29.00 29.50
CA ASN A 273 -31.18 -28.80 28.13
C ASN A 273 -31.06 -27.35 27.65
N GLN A 274 -30.48 -26.46 28.45
CA GLN A 274 -30.26 -25.06 28.10
C GLN A 274 -28.81 -24.85 27.69
N SER A 275 -28.61 -24.15 26.58
CA SER A 275 -27.28 -23.73 26.16
C SER A 275 -26.81 -22.54 27.00
N PHE A 276 -25.52 -22.47 27.32
CA PHE A 276 -24.93 -21.32 28.00
C PHE A 276 -23.43 -21.24 27.71
N SER A 277 -22.83 -20.08 27.97
CA SER A 277 -21.38 -19.86 27.84
C SER A 277 -20.85 -19.15 29.06
N LEU A 278 -19.65 -19.54 29.47
CA LEU A 278 -18.92 -18.94 30.58
C LEU A 278 -17.58 -18.45 30.04
N SER A 279 -17.22 -17.20 30.30
CA SER A 279 -15.92 -16.68 29.89
C SER A 279 -15.30 -15.77 30.94
N ALA A 280 -13.98 -15.68 30.92
CA ALA A 280 -13.22 -14.82 31.82
C ALA A 280 -11.81 -14.59 31.28
N TRP A 281 -11.19 -13.50 31.71
CA TRP A 281 -9.73 -13.37 31.65
C TRP A 281 -9.12 -13.99 32.90
N VAL A 282 -8.08 -14.80 32.70
CA VAL A 282 -7.32 -15.44 33.79
C VAL A 282 -5.83 -15.27 33.58
N ARG A 283 -5.09 -15.06 34.67
CA ARG A 283 -3.63 -15.10 34.71
C ARG A 283 -3.18 -16.04 35.82
N PRO A 284 -2.90 -17.31 35.49
CA PRO A 284 -2.49 -18.30 36.46
C PRO A 284 -1.01 -18.13 36.85
N SER A 285 -0.69 -18.20 38.14
CA SER A 285 0.71 -18.16 38.62
C SER A 285 1.37 -19.54 38.68
N ASN A 286 0.64 -20.62 38.39
CA ASN A 286 1.13 -22.00 38.29
C ASN A 286 0.48 -22.68 37.07
N THR A 287 1.14 -23.66 36.46
CA THR A 287 0.59 -24.48 35.36
C THR A 287 -0.14 -25.74 35.85
N GLN A 288 0.04 -26.15 37.10
CA GLN A 288 -0.61 -27.33 37.68
C GLN A 288 -1.83 -26.95 38.54
N LEU A 289 -2.73 -26.14 37.98
CA LEU A 289 -3.92 -25.65 38.68
C LEU A 289 -5.07 -26.66 38.65
N SER A 290 -5.65 -26.94 39.82
CA SER A 290 -6.86 -27.77 39.91
C SER A 290 -7.91 -27.08 40.77
N GLY A 291 -9.00 -26.63 40.16
CA GLY A 291 -10.03 -25.83 40.82
C GLY A 291 -11.03 -25.25 39.82
N ALA A 292 -12.15 -24.71 40.32
CA ALA A 292 -13.14 -24.06 39.47
C ALA A 292 -12.91 -22.55 39.39
N LEU A 293 -12.88 -22.04 38.16
CA LEU A 293 -12.93 -20.60 37.90
C LEU A 293 -14.32 -20.03 38.12
N ILE A 294 -15.33 -20.80 37.70
CA ILE A 294 -16.75 -20.49 37.85
C ILE A 294 -17.43 -21.80 38.26
N GLY A 295 -18.32 -21.78 39.24
CA GLY A 295 -19.04 -22.98 39.63
C GLY A 295 -20.35 -22.69 40.34
N LYS A 296 -21.36 -23.51 40.06
CA LYS A 296 -22.60 -23.59 40.83
C LYS A 296 -22.92 -25.06 41.04
N MET A 297 -22.67 -25.56 42.25
CA MET A 297 -22.59 -26.99 42.51
C MET A 297 -22.95 -27.38 43.94
N ASP A 298 -23.63 -28.51 44.10
CA ASP A 298 -23.86 -29.18 45.38
C ASP A 298 -23.06 -30.49 45.51
N GLU A 299 -21.95 -30.42 46.24
CA GLU A 299 -21.12 -31.59 46.59
C GLU A 299 -21.90 -32.66 47.37
N GLY A 300 -22.75 -32.25 48.32
CA GLY A 300 -23.54 -33.16 49.15
C GLY A 300 -24.59 -33.94 48.35
N ASN A 301 -24.98 -33.42 47.20
CA ASN A 301 -25.93 -34.05 46.27
C ASN A 301 -25.21 -34.62 45.04
N LYS A 302 -24.20 -35.46 45.29
CA LYS A 302 -23.40 -36.14 44.24
C LYS A 302 -22.84 -35.17 43.20
N PHE A 303 -22.37 -34.01 43.65
CA PHE A 303 -21.80 -32.97 42.80
C PHE A 303 -22.78 -32.46 41.73
N ARG A 304 -24.07 -32.29 42.04
CA ARG A 304 -25.06 -31.76 41.09
C ARG A 304 -24.80 -30.29 40.76
N GLY A 305 -24.73 -29.93 39.48
CA GLY A 305 -24.49 -28.56 39.01
C GLY A 305 -23.63 -28.47 37.74
N TYR A 306 -23.02 -27.31 37.52
CA TYR A 306 -22.04 -27.09 36.43
C TYR A 306 -20.86 -26.21 36.87
N ASP A 307 -19.74 -26.27 36.13
CA ASP A 307 -18.57 -25.43 36.37
C ASP A 307 -17.74 -25.15 35.11
N LEU A 308 -16.91 -24.11 35.17
CA LEU A 308 -15.70 -23.95 34.36
C LEU A 308 -14.51 -24.36 35.24
N TRP A 309 -13.93 -25.52 34.93
CA TRP A 309 -12.94 -26.21 35.74
C TRP A 309 -11.55 -26.20 35.11
N PHE A 310 -10.51 -26.16 35.94
CA PHE A 310 -9.13 -26.43 35.53
C PHE A 310 -8.66 -27.77 36.08
N GLU A 311 -8.14 -28.64 35.21
CA GLU A 311 -7.56 -29.93 35.61
C GLU A 311 -6.07 -29.97 35.25
N GLY A 312 -5.21 -29.72 36.24
CA GLY A 312 -3.78 -29.55 36.02
C GLY A 312 -3.49 -28.44 34.98
N GLY A 313 -4.14 -27.28 35.14
CA GLY A 313 -3.99 -26.09 34.29
C GLY A 313 -4.71 -26.15 32.94
N ARG A 314 -5.41 -27.25 32.63
CA ARG A 314 -6.18 -27.41 31.39
C ARG A 314 -7.63 -26.96 31.65
N PRO A 315 -8.16 -25.98 30.91
CA PRO A 315 -9.54 -25.55 31.07
C PRO A 315 -10.50 -26.64 30.59
N GLY A 316 -11.67 -26.70 31.22
CA GLY A 316 -12.71 -27.68 30.97
C GLY A 316 -14.04 -27.24 31.56
N MET A 317 -15.04 -28.08 31.38
CA MET A 317 -16.40 -27.84 31.86
C MET A 317 -17.00 -29.15 32.35
N HIS A 318 -17.67 -29.08 33.50
CA HIS A 318 -18.51 -30.16 34.01
C HIS A 318 -19.99 -29.77 34.00
N ILE A 319 -20.84 -30.75 33.71
CA ILE A 319 -22.30 -30.66 33.79
C ILE A 319 -22.79 -31.95 34.42
N ILE A 320 -23.34 -31.88 35.63
CA ILE A 320 -23.51 -33.07 36.48
C ILE A 320 -24.91 -33.06 37.10
N HIS A 321 -25.64 -34.16 36.91
CA HIS A 321 -26.80 -34.47 37.74
C HIS A 321 -26.40 -35.31 38.95
N ALA A 322 -25.55 -36.32 38.72
CA ALA A 322 -24.96 -37.20 39.74
C ALA A 322 -23.63 -37.79 39.23
N TRP A 323 -22.52 -37.43 39.85
CA TRP A 323 -21.20 -37.94 39.45
C TRP A 323 -20.93 -39.37 39.98
N PRO A 324 -20.28 -40.25 39.20
CA PRO A 324 -19.97 -40.10 37.76
C PRO A 324 -21.14 -40.50 36.85
N ASP A 325 -22.12 -41.25 37.37
CA ASP A 325 -23.10 -42.02 36.58
C ASP A 325 -23.97 -41.20 35.61
N ASN A 326 -24.23 -39.94 35.91
CA ASN A 326 -25.06 -39.03 35.11
C ASN A 326 -24.37 -37.66 35.01
N SER A 327 -23.34 -37.60 34.17
CA SER A 327 -22.48 -36.42 34.06
C SER A 327 -21.86 -36.24 32.68
N HIS A 328 -21.44 -35.02 32.41
CA HIS A 328 -20.60 -34.67 31.29
C HIS A 328 -19.37 -33.92 31.77
N LYS A 329 -18.19 -34.36 31.32
CA LYS A 329 -16.90 -33.74 31.62
C LYS A 329 -16.09 -33.65 30.35
N VAL A 330 -15.69 -32.43 29.99
CA VAL A 330 -14.85 -32.16 28.82
C VAL A 330 -13.71 -31.24 29.25
N VAL A 331 -12.47 -31.65 28.96
CA VAL A 331 -11.26 -30.92 29.34
C VAL A 331 -10.38 -30.78 28.10
N ALA A 332 -9.75 -29.62 27.91
CA ALA A 332 -8.80 -29.39 26.82
C ALA A 332 -7.51 -30.22 27.00
N LYS A 333 -6.78 -30.47 25.90
CA LYS A 333 -5.47 -31.13 25.96
C LYS A 333 -4.36 -30.23 26.52
N ASN A 334 -4.44 -28.93 26.21
CA ASN A 334 -3.35 -27.98 26.47
C ASN A 334 -3.57 -27.19 27.77
N GLN A 335 -2.48 -26.97 28.49
CA GLN A 335 -2.45 -26.11 29.68
C GLN A 335 -2.43 -24.63 29.29
N LEU A 336 -2.91 -23.78 30.21
CA LEU A 336 -2.62 -22.34 30.15
C LEU A 336 -1.14 -22.06 30.45
N LYS A 337 -0.66 -20.95 29.93
CA LYS A 337 0.67 -20.40 30.17
C LYS A 337 0.69 -19.65 31.49
N GLN A 338 1.70 -19.95 32.30
CA GLN A 338 1.95 -19.27 33.56
C GLN A 338 2.24 -17.78 33.36
N ASN A 339 1.74 -16.95 34.28
CA ASN A 339 1.96 -15.51 34.37
C ASN A 339 1.55 -14.71 33.10
N GLN A 340 0.66 -15.27 32.27
CA GLN A 340 0.13 -14.59 31.09
C GLN A 340 -1.39 -14.48 31.20
N TRP A 341 -1.92 -13.29 30.91
CA TRP A 341 -3.37 -13.13 30.77
C TRP A 341 -3.85 -13.87 29.53
N GLN A 342 -4.81 -14.76 29.73
CA GLN A 342 -5.45 -15.53 28.67
C GLN A 342 -6.96 -15.47 28.86
N HIS A 343 -7.68 -15.25 27.76
CA HIS A 343 -9.13 -15.33 27.77
C HIS A 343 -9.53 -16.80 27.63
N VAL A 344 -10.37 -17.28 28.54
CA VAL A 344 -10.91 -18.64 28.52
C VAL A 344 -12.40 -18.55 28.35
N CYS A 345 -12.95 -19.28 27.39
CA CYS A 345 -14.39 -19.39 27.18
C CYS A 345 -14.76 -20.86 26.99
N VAL A 346 -15.79 -21.32 27.71
CA VAL A 346 -16.44 -22.61 27.47
C VAL A 346 -17.88 -22.37 27.05
N THR A 347 -18.35 -23.14 26.08
CA THR A 347 -19.73 -23.07 25.60
C THR A 347 -20.36 -24.45 25.72
N TYR A 348 -21.61 -24.51 26.17
CA TYR A 348 -22.43 -25.71 26.19
C TYR A 348 -23.67 -25.47 25.34
N ASN A 349 -23.97 -26.41 24.44
CA ASN A 349 -25.08 -26.26 23.48
C ASN A 349 -26.42 -26.85 23.97
N GLY A 350 -26.52 -27.31 25.22
CA GLY A 350 -27.77 -27.88 25.76
C GLY A 350 -28.02 -29.34 25.40
N THR A 351 -27.10 -30.01 24.71
CA THR A 351 -27.30 -31.41 24.28
C THR A 351 -26.54 -32.40 25.15
N ALA A 352 -27.14 -33.54 25.44
CA ALA A 352 -26.42 -34.68 26.00
C ALA A 352 -25.63 -35.40 24.89
N SER A 353 -24.54 -34.79 24.43
CA SER A 353 -23.59 -35.35 23.46
C SER A 353 -22.14 -35.12 23.89
N ALA A 354 -21.22 -35.99 23.45
CA ALA A 354 -19.77 -35.82 23.66
C ALA A 354 -19.21 -34.51 23.05
N ASN A 355 -19.92 -33.93 22.09
CA ASN A 355 -19.54 -32.68 21.41
C ASN A 355 -20.33 -31.46 21.90
N SER A 356 -21.06 -31.59 23.01
CA SER A 356 -21.92 -30.52 23.51
C SER A 356 -21.17 -29.35 24.12
N VAL A 357 -19.94 -29.59 24.58
CA VAL A 357 -19.03 -28.57 25.13
C VAL A 357 -17.95 -28.23 24.11
N GLU A 358 -17.70 -26.94 23.91
CA GLU A 358 -16.53 -26.41 23.21
C GLU A 358 -15.71 -25.49 24.11
N ILE A 359 -14.38 -25.53 23.97
CA ILE A 359 -13.42 -24.81 24.81
C ILE A 359 -12.55 -23.93 23.92
N TYR A 360 -12.38 -22.67 24.30
CA TYR A 360 -11.61 -21.66 23.57
C TYR A 360 -10.62 -20.98 24.51
N VAL A 361 -9.40 -20.79 24.03
CA VAL A 361 -8.36 -20.02 24.71
C VAL A 361 -7.84 -18.96 23.74
N ASN A 362 -7.93 -17.69 24.12
CA ASN A 362 -7.64 -16.54 23.25
C ASN A 362 -8.34 -16.64 21.88
N SER A 363 -9.64 -16.97 21.89
CA SER A 363 -10.50 -17.20 20.73
C SER A 363 -10.11 -18.34 19.80
N LYS A 364 -9.08 -19.11 20.15
CA LYS A 364 -8.72 -20.32 19.42
C LYS A 364 -9.39 -21.52 20.05
N LYS A 365 -10.16 -22.26 19.24
CA LYS A 365 -10.74 -23.54 19.63
C LYS A 365 -9.65 -24.51 20.09
N GLN A 366 -9.89 -25.20 21.20
CA GLN A 366 -8.95 -26.16 21.79
C GLN A 366 -9.33 -27.59 21.44
N ASP A 367 -8.31 -28.42 21.25
CA ASP A 367 -8.49 -29.87 21.16
C ASP A 367 -8.95 -30.43 22.51
N LYS A 368 -9.97 -31.28 22.47
CA LYS A 368 -10.53 -31.95 23.65
C LYS A 368 -9.74 -33.21 23.97
N GLY A 369 -9.58 -33.53 25.25
CA GLY A 369 -9.11 -34.83 25.71
C GLY A 369 -10.15 -35.93 25.47
N ASN A 370 -10.15 -36.97 26.30
CA ASN A 370 -11.19 -38.01 26.27
C ASN A 370 -12.38 -37.57 27.13
N PRO A 371 -13.52 -37.13 26.55
CA PRO A 371 -14.65 -36.65 27.33
C PRO A 371 -15.34 -37.81 28.05
N HIS A 372 -15.76 -37.58 29.29
CA HIS A 372 -16.70 -38.47 29.99
C HIS A 372 -18.12 -38.00 29.69
N HIS A 373 -18.97 -38.88 29.19
CA HIS A 373 -20.31 -38.50 28.72
C HIS A 373 -21.35 -39.58 29.02
N THR A 374 -22.10 -39.38 30.10
CA THR A 374 -23.22 -40.22 30.55
C THR A 374 -24.46 -39.41 30.90
N LEU A 375 -24.44 -38.10 30.66
CA LEU A 375 -25.52 -37.18 31.03
C LEU A 375 -26.84 -37.60 30.37
N LYS A 376 -27.88 -37.76 31.18
CA LYS A 376 -29.26 -38.07 30.74
C LYS A 376 -30.13 -36.82 30.90
N LYS A 377 -31.38 -36.90 30.44
CA LYS A 377 -32.40 -35.85 30.62
C LYS A 377 -32.81 -35.73 32.10
N SER A 378 -31.93 -35.18 32.93
CA SER A 378 -32.08 -35.09 34.39
C SER A 378 -31.61 -33.73 34.89
N SER A 379 -32.27 -33.21 35.92
CA SER A 379 -32.05 -31.82 36.34
C SER A 379 -30.66 -31.60 36.93
N ILE A 380 -29.95 -30.56 36.48
CA ILE A 380 -28.67 -30.14 37.08
C ILE A 380 -28.83 -28.96 38.05
N LEU A 381 -30.06 -28.49 38.28
CA LEU A 381 -30.33 -27.35 39.15
C LEU A 381 -29.97 -27.66 40.61
N THR A 382 -29.53 -26.62 41.30
CA THR A 382 -29.13 -26.68 42.71
C THR A 382 -29.44 -25.37 43.42
N ASP A 383 -29.74 -25.46 44.72
CA ASP A 383 -29.96 -24.31 45.60
C ASP A 383 -28.66 -23.58 45.97
N LYS A 384 -27.50 -24.16 45.61
CA LYS A 384 -26.20 -23.56 45.90
C LYS A 384 -25.97 -22.30 45.07
N PRO A 385 -25.33 -21.26 45.64
CA PRO A 385 -25.04 -20.03 44.93
C PRO A 385 -24.00 -20.21 43.82
N PHE A 386 -23.96 -19.25 42.89
CA PHE A 386 -22.95 -19.17 41.85
C PHE A 386 -21.67 -18.55 42.43
N HIS A 387 -20.54 -19.21 42.21
CA HIS A 387 -19.23 -18.80 42.70
C HIS A 387 -18.27 -18.51 41.55
N ILE A 388 -17.40 -17.52 41.76
CA ILE A 388 -16.24 -17.19 40.92
C ILE A 388 -14.99 -17.41 41.79
N GLY A 389 -14.05 -18.20 41.28
CA GLY A 389 -12.81 -18.59 41.97
C GLY A 389 -12.90 -19.89 42.77
N ARG A 390 -14.09 -20.50 42.88
CA ARG A 390 -14.27 -21.85 43.46
C ARG A 390 -15.59 -22.50 43.05
N ARG A 391 -15.75 -23.78 43.42
CA ARG A 391 -16.99 -24.56 43.26
C ARG A 391 -17.67 -24.89 44.61
N PHE A 392 -16.87 -25.28 45.61
CA PHE A 392 -17.24 -25.55 47.00
C PHE A 392 -15.98 -25.41 47.88
N ARG A 393 -16.05 -25.78 49.17
CA ARG A 393 -15.06 -25.41 50.20
C ARG A 393 -13.61 -25.88 49.95
N SER A 394 -13.34 -26.91 49.14
CA SER A 394 -11.98 -27.44 48.90
C SER A 394 -11.56 -27.39 47.43
N ALA A 395 -12.31 -26.69 46.58
CA ALA A 395 -12.16 -26.69 45.13
C ALA A 395 -11.90 -25.28 44.56
N GLN A 396 -11.00 -24.53 45.20
CA GLN A 396 -10.59 -23.17 44.80
C GLN A 396 -9.59 -23.20 43.66
N LEU A 397 -9.67 -22.19 42.79
CA LEU A 397 -8.65 -21.91 41.80
C LEU A 397 -7.58 -20.98 42.37
N ASN A 398 -6.85 -21.45 43.38
CA ASN A 398 -5.79 -20.68 44.03
C ASN A 398 -4.68 -20.27 43.05
N ASP A 399 -3.86 -19.31 43.46
CA ASP A 399 -2.75 -18.78 42.68
C ASP A 399 -3.15 -18.18 41.32
N THR A 400 -4.39 -17.70 41.18
CA THR A 400 -4.93 -17.24 39.90
C THR A 400 -5.55 -15.86 40.02
N ASP A 401 -5.12 -14.95 39.14
CA ASP A 401 -5.79 -13.66 38.96
C ASP A 401 -6.94 -13.84 37.95
N ILE A 402 -8.09 -13.25 38.27
CA ILE A 402 -9.33 -13.32 37.51
C ILE A 402 -9.79 -11.89 37.23
N ASP A 403 -10.23 -11.64 36.01
CA ASP A 403 -10.77 -10.36 35.57
C ASP A 403 -11.88 -10.63 34.53
N ASP A 404 -12.84 -9.71 34.46
CA ASP A 404 -13.84 -9.63 33.40
C ASP A 404 -14.57 -10.96 33.10
N VAL A 405 -15.31 -11.42 34.10
CA VAL A 405 -16.10 -12.65 34.02
C VAL A 405 -17.44 -12.36 33.36
N ARG A 406 -17.80 -13.14 32.36
CA ARG A 406 -19.05 -13.01 31.60
C ARG A 406 -19.79 -14.34 31.52
N VAL A 407 -21.11 -14.24 31.55
CA VAL A 407 -22.02 -15.38 31.50
C VAL A 407 -23.12 -15.09 30.49
N TYR A 408 -23.29 -16.01 29.54
CA TYR A 408 -24.30 -15.92 28.50
C TYR A 408 -25.29 -17.07 28.63
N ASN A 409 -26.58 -16.80 28.45
CA ASN A 409 -27.65 -17.81 28.44
C ASN A 409 -27.79 -18.54 27.09
N ARG A 410 -26.72 -18.57 26.31
CA ARG A 410 -26.61 -19.34 25.08
C ARG A 410 -25.17 -19.74 24.78
N ALA A 411 -25.00 -20.70 23.88
CA ALA A 411 -23.69 -21.00 23.30
C ALA A 411 -23.24 -19.87 22.36
N LEU A 412 -22.05 -19.32 22.58
CA LEU A 412 -21.42 -18.34 21.70
C LEU A 412 -20.72 -19.02 20.52
N MET A 413 -20.70 -18.35 19.37
CA MET A 413 -19.91 -18.76 18.21
C MET A 413 -18.45 -18.25 18.31
N GLU A 414 -17.53 -18.88 17.58
CA GLU A 414 -16.10 -18.53 17.61
C GLU A 414 -15.83 -17.05 17.28
N ASN A 415 -16.54 -16.47 16.31
CA ASN A 415 -16.43 -15.06 15.96
C ASN A 415 -16.94 -14.14 17.08
N GLU A 416 -17.99 -14.54 17.80
CA GLU A 416 -18.53 -13.78 18.91
C GLU A 416 -17.57 -13.81 20.11
N ILE A 417 -16.91 -14.94 20.35
CA ILE A 417 -15.87 -15.06 21.40
C ILE A 417 -14.68 -14.15 21.07
N ALA A 418 -14.31 -14.03 19.78
CA ALA A 418 -13.31 -13.07 19.32
C ALA A 418 -13.74 -11.62 19.54
N GLU A 419 -15.02 -11.30 19.35
CA GLU A 419 -15.54 -9.99 19.71
C GLU A 419 -15.44 -9.73 21.22
N VAL A 420 -15.89 -10.67 22.06
CA VAL A 420 -15.87 -10.58 23.54
C VAL A 420 -14.48 -10.26 24.09
N MET A 421 -13.43 -10.86 23.51
CA MET A 421 -12.05 -10.54 23.89
C MET A 421 -11.67 -9.07 23.73
N GLU A 422 -12.31 -8.37 22.80
CA GLU A 422 -12.01 -6.99 22.42
C GLU A 422 -13.01 -5.97 23.03
N LEU A 423 -14.11 -6.42 23.66
CA LEU A 423 -15.22 -5.55 24.06
C LEU A 423 -14.88 -4.53 25.15
N SER A 424 -14.04 -4.89 26.11
CA SER A 424 -13.65 -3.99 27.20
C SER A 424 -12.77 -2.82 26.73
N TYR A 425 -12.49 -2.75 25.43
CA TYR A 425 -11.72 -1.69 24.79
C TYR A 425 -12.51 -0.80 23.81
N ARG A 426 -13.80 -1.08 23.56
CA ARG A 426 -14.59 -0.37 22.54
C ARG A 426 -15.19 0.99 22.96
N PHE A 427 -15.01 1.41 24.22
CA PHE A 427 -15.56 2.69 24.71
C PHE A 427 -14.58 3.41 25.62
N ILE A 428 -13.59 4.09 25.02
CA ILE A 428 -12.61 4.83 25.78
C ILE A 428 -12.63 6.30 25.39
N PRO A 429 -13.03 7.21 26.30
CA PRO A 429 -12.91 8.65 26.08
C PRO A 429 -11.45 9.00 25.74
N SER A 430 -11.26 9.90 24.78
CA SER A 430 -9.93 10.42 24.45
C SER A 430 -9.21 10.90 25.72
N PRO A 431 -7.90 10.64 25.88
CA PRO A 431 -7.15 11.12 27.03
C PRO A 431 -7.30 12.64 27.17
N LYS A 432 -7.32 13.12 28.43
CA LYS A 432 -7.33 14.56 28.70
C LYS A 432 -6.11 15.24 28.07
N GLY A 433 -6.27 16.50 27.67
CA GLY A 433 -5.20 17.34 27.13
C GLY A 433 -5.00 17.24 25.61
N LEU A 434 -6.00 16.76 24.87
CA LEU A 434 -6.06 16.90 23.42
C LEU A 434 -6.20 18.40 23.09
N VAL A 435 -5.29 18.94 22.29
CA VAL A 435 -5.23 20.37 21.96
C VAL A 435 -5.42 20.64 20.46
N SER A 436 -5.28 19.61 19.64
CA SER A 436 -5.56 19.65 18.21
C SER A 436 -5.96 18.25 17.77
N SER A 437 -7.03 18.15 16.98
CA SER A 437 -7.51 16.92 16.36
C SER A 437 -8.10 17.24 15.00
N ILE A 438 -7.48 16.72 13.96
CA ILE A 438 -7.82 17.08 12.57
C ILE A 438 -9.04 16.28 12.13
N ASP A 439 -10.06 16.96 11.59
CA ASP A 439 -11.22 16.27 11.04
C ASP A 439 -10.95 15.79 9.60
N PHE A 440 -10.82 14.48 9.40
CA PHE A 440 -10.71 13.88 8.07
C PHE A 440 -12.06 13.48 7.47
N ASN A 441 -13.18 13.73 8.16
CA ASN A 441 -14.51 13.33 7.74
C ASN A 441 -15.23 14.39 6.94
N SER A 442 -14.97 15.67 7.21
CA SER A 442 -15.58 16.77 6.50
C SER A 442 -14.53 17.67 5.86
N PHE A 443 -14.67 17.91 4.54
CA PHE A 443 -13.86 18.88 3.81
C PHE A 443 -14.78 19.85 3.08
N GLU A 444 -14.51 21.14 3.21
CA GLU A 444 -15.11 22.19 2.40
C GLU A 444 -14.12 22.54 1.28
N GLY A 445 -14.33 21.97 0.10
CA GLY A 445 -13.37 22.04 -1.00
C GLY A 445 -12.08 21.28 -0.66
N ASN A 446 -10.95 21.99 -0.57
CA ASN A 446 -9.67 21.42 -0.16
C ASN A 446 -9.30 21.76 1.30
N GLN A 447 -10.24 22.28 2.10
CA GLN A 447 -9.99 22.71 3.47
C GLN A 447 -10.75 21.85 4.48
N THR A 448 -10.13 21.58 5.62
CA THR A 448 -10.78 21.07 6.83
C THR A 448 -10.34 21.90 8.03
N VAL A 449 -10.98 21.67 9.17
CA VAL A 449 -10.74 22.37 10.43
C VAL A 449 -10.29 21.40 11.51
N ASP A 450 -9.68 21.96 12.55
CA ASP A 450 -9.49 21.23 13.79
C ASP A 450 -10.82 21.08 14.54
N SER A 451 -11.15 19.85 14.94
CA SER A 451 -12.35 19.51 15.72
C SER A 451 -12.32 20.05 17.16
N THR A 452 -11.14 20.37 17.70
CA THR A 452 -10.96 20.98 19.03
C THR A 452 -10.76 22.49 18.98
N ASN A 453 -10.30 23.04 17.86
CA ASN A 453 -10.08 24.47 17.67
C ASN A 453 -10.33 24.93 16.22
N GLN A 454 -11.57 25.29 15.90
CA GLN A 454 -12.00 25.68 14.54
C GLN A 454 -11.22 26.87 13.90
N LYS A 455 -10.34 27.55 14.64
CA LYS A 455 -9.45 28.59 14.11
C LYS A 455 -8.30 28.00 13.27
N ASP A 456 -7.86 26.79 13.58
CA ASP A 456 -6.80 26.12 12.82
C ASP A 456 -7.38 25.47 11.57
N LYS A 457 -6.97 26.01 10.42
CA LYS A 457 -7.37 25.51 9.10
C LYS A 457 -6.27 24.61 8.53
N TYR A 458 -6.70 23.54 7.88
CA TYR A 458 -5.85 22.57 7.21
C TYR A 458 -6.22 22.55 5.74
N VAL A 459 -5.23 22.77 4.86
CA VAL A 459 -5.44 22.88 3.42
C VAL A 459 -4.72 21.74 2.72
N ILE A 460 -5.44 21.01 1.88
CA ILE A 460 -4.88 19.97 1.01
C ILE A 460 -4.17 20.63 -0.18
N HIS A 461 -2.95 20.16 -0.43
CA HIS A 461 -2.10 20.50 -1.56
C HIS A 461 -1.63 19.25 -2.30
N GLY A 462 -1.27 19.41 -3.58
CA GLY A 462 -0.72 18.35 -4.41
C GLY A 462 -1.68 17.16 -4.59
N LYS A 463 -1.14 15.95 -4.69
CA LYS A 463 -1.91 14.71 -4.90
C LYS A 463 -2.33 14.02 -3.61
N ALA A 464 -2.78 14.76 -2.61
CA ALA A 464 -3.40 14.17 -1.44
C ALA A 464 -4.91 14.27 -1.51
N LYS A 465 -5.61 13.30 -0.93
CA LYS A 465 -7.07 13.24 -0.98
C LYS A 465 -7.65 12.58 0.26
N GLN A 466 -8.86 12.99 0.61
CA GLN A 466 -9.70 12.25 1.55
C GLN A 466 -9.96 10.84 1.02
N THR A 467 -9.92 9.82 1.88
CA THR A 467 -10.29 8.45 1.52
C THR A 467 -11.77 8.23 1.77
N GLU A 468 -12.41 7.44 0.89
CA GLU A 468 -13.80 7.01 1.09
C GLU A 468 -13.97 6.18 2.38
N LEU A 469 -12.91 5.49 2.82
CA LEU A 469 -12.87 4.73 4.06
C LEU A 469 -11.52 4.96 4.78
N GLY A 470 -11.58 5.48 6.00
CA GLY A 470 -10.48 5.65 6.94
C GLY A 470 -10.36 4.47 7.92
N LYS A 471 -9.65 4.69 9.03
CA LYS A 471 -9.78 3.84 10.23
C LYS A 471 -11.14 4.07 10.87
N VAL A 472 -11.58 5.33 10.99
CA VAL A 472 -12.88 5.75 11.50
C VAL A 472 -13.52 6.63 10.43
N ALA A 473 -14.65 6.20 9.87
CA ALA A 473 -15.33 6.90 8.77
C ALA A 473 -14.40 7.20 7.57
N SER A 474 -13.93 8.44 7.38
CA SER A 474 -13.02 8.82 6.27
C SER A 474 -11.64 9.18 6.80
N GLY A 475 -10.61 8.89 6.01
CA GLY A 475 -9.22 9.22 6.36
C GLY A 475 -8.59 10.08 5.28
N PHE A 476 -7.26 10.08 5.26
CA PHE A 476 -6.46 10.87 4.34
C PHE A 476 -5.37 10.01 3.70
N LYS A 477 -5.21 10.12 2.38
CA LYS A 477 -4.17 9.39 1.63
C LYS A 477 -3.19 10.34 0.96
N VAL A 478 -1.91 10.09 1.19
CA VAL A 478 -0.81 10.80 0.55
C VAL A 478 -0.40 10.06 -0.72
N GLU A 479 -0.73 10.61 -1.89
CA GLU A 479 -0.22 10.13 -3.18
C GLU A 479 0.81 11.14 -3.73
N GLN A 480 1.86 10.62 -4.39
CA GLN A 480 2.93 11.42 -5.01
C GLN A 480 3.56 12.49 -4.09
N ASP A 481 3.29 13.78 -4.32
CA ASP A 481 3.84 14.91 -3.57
C ASP A 481 2.78 15.63 -2.70
N GLY A 482 1.59 15.01 -2.57
CA GLY A 482 0.47 15.56 -1.83
C GLY A 482 0.73 15.73 -0.34
N PHE A 483 0.08 16.71 0.27
CA PHE A 483 0.22 17.02 1.69
C PHE A 483 -0.93 17.87 2.20
N ILE A 484 -1.07 17.95 3.52
CA ILE A 484 -1.89 18.97 4.19
C ILE A 484 -0.94 20.01 4.78
N ASP A 485 -1.32 21.28 4.69
CA ASP A 485 -0.61 22.42 5.25
C ASP A 485 -1.49 23.15 6.27
N SER A 486 -0.89 23.60 7.37
CA SER A 486 -1.51 24.52 8.31
C SER A 486 -0.50 25.55 8.80
N PRO A 487 -0.81 26.86 8.72
CA PRO A 487 0.12 27.91 9.14
C PRO A 487 0.23 28.03 10.67
N THR A 488 -0.85 27.73 11.39
CA THR A 488 -0.98 27.98 12.84
C THR A 488 -0.85 26.73 13.69
N ALA A 489 -1.07 25.54 13.12
CA ALA A 489 -0.98 24.29 13.87
C ALA A 489 0.48 23.89 14.22
N GLY A 490 0.60 23.01 15.21
CA GLY A 490 1.85 22.28 15.49
C GLY A 490 3.02 23.14 15.96
N VAL A 491 2.75 24.29 16.59
CA VAL A 491 3.80 25.12 17.21
C VAL A 491 4.25 24.45 18.51
N LEU A 492 5.50 23.99 18.54
CA LEU A 492 6.11 23.27 19.66
C LEU A 492 7.51 23.80 19.95
N GLU A 493 8.00 23.60 21.17
CA GLU A 493 9.35 23.98 21.59
C GLU A 493 10.14 22.78 22.19
N TYR A 494 11.47 22.84 22.15
CA TYR A 494 12.38 21.76 22.56
C TYR A 494 12.24 21.38 24.04
N ASN A 495 11.84 22.32 24.89
CA ASN A 495 11.65 22.13 26.33
C ASN A 495 10.18 21.93 26.72
N GLN A 496 9.30 21.65 25.75
CA GLN A 496 7.88 21.40 25.96
C GLN A 496 7.57 19.92 25.84
N ALA A 497 6.82 19.38 26.81
CA ALA A 497 6.29 18.03 26.73
C ALA A 497 5.09 17.96 25.75
N PHE A 498 5.09 16.97 24.86
CA PHE A 498 3.99 16.74 23.93
C PHE A 498 3.88 15.28 23.49
N SER A 499 2.73 14.92 22.91
CA SER A 499 2.52 13.62 22.27
C SER A 499 1.71 13.76 20.99
N TRP A 500 2.10 13.01 19.97
CA TRP A 500 1.32 12.79 18.77
C TRP A 500 0.71 11.39 18.79
N SER A 501 -0.56 11.27 18.41
CA SER A 501 -1.28 10.00 18.23
C SER A 501 -1.96 10.03 16.87
N MET A 502 -1.94 8.92 16.15
CA MET A 502 -2.52 8.79 14.82
C MET A 502 -2.71 7.32 14.43
N TRP A 503 -3.62 7.06 13.49
CA TRP A 503 -3.69 5.80 12.78
C TRP A 503 -2.92 5.90 11.46
N VAL A 504 -2.09 4.89 11.19
CA VAL A 504 -1.19 4.82 10.02
C VAL A 504 -1.34 3.48 9.33
N LYS A 505 -1.63 3.51 8.04
CA LYS A 505 -1.69 2.33 7.18
C LYS A 505 -0.70 2.47 6.02
N PRO A 506 0.52 1.93 6.18
CA PRO A 506 1.54 1.97 5.13
C PRO A 506 1.29 0.87 4.08
N THR A 507 1.45 1.20 2.80
CA THR A 507 1.31 0.21 1.71
C THR A 507 2.62 -0.49 1.33
N ALA A 508 3.76 0.08 1.77
CA ALA A 508 5.10 -0.46 1.55
C ALA A 508 6.04 -0.02 2.70
N LYS A 509 7.31 -0.42 2.65
CA LYS A 509 8.34 0.10 3.57
C LYS A 509 8.71 1.54 3.17
N LEU A 510 7.99 2.51 3.72
CA LEU A 510 8.09 3.91 3.34
C LEU A 510 9.23 4.65 4.06
N SER A 511 9.77 5.68 3.40
CA SER A 511 10.66 6.66 4.02
C SER A 511 10.17 8.08 3.75
N GLY A 512 10.03 8.89 4.80
CA GLY A 512 9.48 10.25 4.71
C GLY A 512 8.79 10.70 6.01
N ALA A 513 8.36 11.96 6.07
CA ALA A 513 7.70 12.52 7.24
C ALA A 513 6.18 12.28 7.21
N LEU A 514 5.63 11.63 8.24
CA LEU A 514 4.18 11.51 8.44
C LEU A 514 3.58 12.88 8.75
N LEU A 515 4.24 13.65 9.61
CA LEU A 515 3.91 15.03 9.92
C LEU A 515 5.13 15.76 10.46
N GLY A 516 5.12 17.09 10.42
CA GLY A 516 6.18 17.91 11.03
C GLY A 516 6.09 19.39 10.70
N LYS A 517 6.84 20.19 11.45
CA LYS A 517 7.07 21.62 11.21
C LYS A 517 8.58 21.82 11.22
N MET A 518 9.19 21.89 10.03
CA MET A 518 10.65 21.82 9.87
C MET A 518 11.15 22.63 8.67
N ASP A 519 12.22 23.41 8.91
CA ASP A 519 12.99 24.11 7.87
C ASP A 519 14.28 23.36 7.54
N GLU A 520 14.25 22.61 6.44
CA GLU A 520 15.39 21.83 5.96
C GLU A 520 16.57 22.71 5.53
N LYS A 521 16.33 23.95 5.10
CA LYS A 521 17.39 24.88 4.71
C LYS A 521 18.08 25.50 5.93
N ALA A 522 17.35 25.68 7.03
CA ALA A 522 17.91 26.08 8.32
C ALA A 522 18.44 24.87 9.10
N LYS A 523 19.28 24.03 8.44
CA LYS A 523 19.91 22.85 9.05
C LYS A 523 18.90 21.89 9.70
N HIS A 524 17.74 21.73 9.09
CA HIS A 524 16.63 20.91 9.57
C HIS A 524 15.99 21.37 10.89
N ARG A 525 16.09 22.66 11.25
CA ARG A 525 15.46 23.20 12.46
C ARG A 525 13.94 22.91 12.49
N GLY A 526 13.47 22.24 13.54
CA GLY A 526 12.07 21.83 13.70
C GLY A 526 11.90 20.42 14.27
N TYR A 527 10.75 19.83 14.03
CA TYR A 527 10.46 18.44 14.40
C TYR A 527 9.67 17.70 13.31
N ASP A 528 9.74 16.37 13.33
CA ASP A 528 8.85 15.51 12.56
C ASP A 528 8.59 14.16 13.24
N VAL A 529 7.47 13.54 12.87
CA VAL A 529 7.24 12.10 13.04
C VAL A 529 7.62 11.43 11.72
N TRP A 530 8.62 10.57 11.78
CA TRP A 530 9.37 10.09 10.62
C TRP A 530 9.17 8.60 10.36
N MET A 531 9.20 8.18 9.10
CA MET A 531 9.32 6.78 8.69
C MET A 531 10.70 6.54 8.07
N GLU A 532 11.42 5.51 8.52
CA GLU A 532 12.71 5.09 7.96
C GLU A 532 12.65 3.62 7.53
N GLY A 533 12.41 3.38 6.24
CA GLY A 533 12.27 2.03 5.70
C GLY A 533 11.11 1.25 6.33
N GLY A 534 10.01 1.92 6.66
CA GLY A 534 8.86 1.36 7.36
C GLY A 534 8.93 1.45 8.89
N ARG A 535 10.06 1.89 9.47
CA ARG A 535 10.25 2.03 10.92
C ARG A 535 9.83 3.42 11.39
N PRO A 536 8.84 3.57 12.28
CA PRO A 536 8.43 4.87 12.79
C PRO A 536 9.47 5.44 13.75
N GLY A 537 9.62 6.75 13.77
CA GLY A 537 10.59 7.50 14.54
C GLY A 537 10.15 8.94 14.76
N MET A 538 10.98 9.71 15.43
CA MET A 538 10.78 11.14 15.62
C MET A 538 12.13 11.85 15.66
N HIS A 539 12.16 13.01 15.01
CA HIS A 539 13.29 13.92 15.05
C HIS A 539 12.88 15.23 15.70
N ILE A 540 13.76 15.77 16.55
CA ILE A 540 13.65 17.12 17.09
C ILE A 540 15.03 17.77 16.92
N ILE A 541 15.10 18.87 16.19
CA ILE A 541 16.36 19.39 15.66
C ILE A 541 16.42 20.90 15.81
N HIS A 542 17.50 21.41 16.40
CA HIS A 542 17.89 22.82 16.27
C HIS A 542 18.83 23.01 15.08
N GLU A 543 19.84 22.15 14.97
CA GLU A 543 20.86 22.13 13.91
C GLU A 543 21.41 20.72 13.72
N TYR A 544 21.07 20.04 12.61
CA TYR A 544 21.58 18.69 12.35
C TYR A 544 22.99 18.69 11.75
N PRO A 545 23.91 17.79 12.18
CA PRO A 545 23.73 16.74 13.19
C PRO A 545 24.04 17.16 14.64
N ASN A 546 24.58 18.37 14.85
CA ASN A 546 25.25 18.77 16.09
C ASN A 546 24.31 19.01 17.30
N ASN A 547 23.07 19.44 17.06
CA ASN A 547 22.09 19.80 18.08
C ASN A 547 20.72 19.24 17.67
N ALA A 548 20.56 17.94 17.88
CA ALA A 548 19.41 17.14 17.49
C ALA A 548 19.18 15.93 18.41
N ILE A 549 17.92 15.52 18.48
CA ILE A 549 17.49 14.19 18.91
C ILE A 549 16.96 13.46 17.67
N LYS A 550 17.51 12.27 17.39
CA LYS A 550 16.99 11.39 16.34
C LYS A 550 16.81 9.98 16.90
N VAL A 551 15.56 9.54 16.95
CA VAL A 551 15.19 8.19 17.39
C VAL A 551 14.28 7.50 16.38
N VAL A 552 14.53 6.23 16.14
CA VAL A 552 13.74 5.39 15.23
C VAL A 552 13.50 4.06 15.91
N SER A 553 12.30 3.51 15.80
CA SER A 553 12.02 2.17 16.32
C SER A 553 12.82 1.09 15.57
N LYS A 554 13.11 -0.03 16.23
CA LYS A 554 13.81 -1.17 15.60
C LYS A 554 12.94 -1.94 14.62
N SER A 555 11.63 -1.95 14.84
CA SER A 555 10.67 -2.76 14.10
C SER A 555 9.83 -1.92 13.13
N PRO A 556 9.59 -2.39 11.89
CA PRO A 556 8.72 -1.68 10.96
C PRO A 556 7.24 -1.82 11.34
N LEU A 557 6.42 -0.87 10.89
CA LEU A 557 4.96 -1.02 10.95
C LEU A 557 4.48 -2.16 10.03
N PRO A 558 3.50 -2.97 10.48
CA PRO A 558 2.77 -3.89 9.62
C PRO A 558 2.18 -3.19 8.38
N LEU A 559 2.36 -3.81 7.21
CA LEU A 559 1.90 -3.27 5.93
C LEU A 559 0.43 -3.61 5.67
N ASN A 560 -0.26 -2.73 4.95
CA ASN A 560 -1.64 -2.89 4.49
C ASN A 560 -2.68 -3.09 5.62
N SER A 561 -2.31 -2.78 6.87
CA SER A 561 -3.19 -2.76 8.02
C SER A 561 -3.10 -1.41 8.74
N TRP A 562 -4.19 -1.01 9.40
CA TRP A 562 -4.17 0.16 10.27
C TRP A 562 -3.35 -0.13 11.54
N ASN A 563 -2.43 0.76 11.87
CA ASN A 563 -1.62 0.70 13.07
C ASN A 563 -1.78 2.02 13.84
N HIS A 564 -2.08 1.95 15.12
CA HIS A 564 -2.07 3.13 15.97
C HIS A 564 -0.64 3.46 16.36
N LEU A 565 -0.13 4.58 15.87
CA LEU A 565 1.20 5.11 16.19
C LEU A 565 1.03 6.25 17.20
N CYS A 566 1.76 6.16 18.32
CA CYS A 566 1.88 7.28 19.24
C CYS A 566 3.36 7.53 19.56
N VAL A 567 3.77 8.79 19.48
CA VAL A 567 5.11 9.23 19.87
C VAL A 567 4.98 10.31 20.93
N THR A 568 5.71 10.16 22.04
CA THR A 568 5.67 11.08 23.18
C THR A 568 7.05 11.67 23.42
N TYR A 569 7.12 12.91 23.87
CA TYR A 569 8.36 13.57 24.29
C TYR A 569 8.13 14.36 25.57
N ASP A 570 9.07 14.28 26.51
CA ASP A 570 8.96 14.86 27.84
C ASP A 570 9.55 16.28 27.98
N GLY A 571 10.17 16.83 26.93
CA GLY A 571 10.81 18.15 26.98
C GLY A 571 12.24 18.14 27.51
N SER A 572 12.85 16.99 27.77
CA SER A 572 14.15 16.88 28.43
C SER A 572 15.37 17.30 27.59
N GLY A 573 15.22 17.45 26.28
CA GLY A 573 16.34 17.61 25.35
C GLY A 573 17.11 16.30 25.10
N LYS A 574 16.56 15.15 25.52
CA LYS A 574 17.20 13.84 25.44
C LYS A 574 16.34 12.78 24.72
N ALA A 575 17.01 11.90 23.99
CA ALA A 575 16.44 10.72 23.32
C ALA A 575 15.74 9.79 24.29
N ALA A 576 16.21 9.70 25.54
CA ALA A 576 15.54 8.98 26.62
C ALA A 576 14.09 9.43 26.82
N GLY A 577 13.83 10.74 26.66
CA GLY A 577 12.51 11.36 26.79
C GLY A 577 11.54 11.05 25.66
N ILE A 578 11.99 10.51 24.53
CA ILE A 578 11.12 10.14 23.40
C ILE A 578 10.68 8.67 23.50
N ASN A 579 9.38 8.39 23.58
CA ASN A 579 8.86 7.02 23.52
C ASN A 579 8.02 6.82 22.26
N ILE A 580 8.18 5.65 21.62
CA ILE A 580 7.43 5.27 20.43
C ILE A 580 6.57 4.07 20.79
N PHE A 581 5.27 4.17 20.53
CA PHE A 581 4.29 3.12 20.77
C PHE A 581 3.59 2.73 19.47
N VAL A 582 3.43 1.44 19.26
CA VAL A 582 2.67 0.88 18.13
C VAL A 582 1.60 -0.03 18.71
N ASN A 583 0.33 0.22 18.37
CA ASN A 583 -0.84 -0.52 18.84
C ASN A 583 -0.87 -0.67 20.38
N GLY A 584 -0.58 0.43 21.09
CA GLY A 584 -0.53 0.46 22.55
C GLY A 584 0.78 -0.06 23.18
N THR A 585 1.67 -0.67 22.38
CA THR A 585 2.89 -1.33 22.88
C THR A 585 4.12 -0.46 22.65
N SER A 586 4.93 -0.24 23.70
CA SER A 586 6.20 0.50 23.60
C SER A 586 7.21 -0.26 22.72
N GLN A 587 7.92 0.46 21.87
CA GLN A 587 8.88 -0.08 20.92
C GLN A 587 10.31 0.14 21.41
N GLN A 588 11.18 -0.85 21.15
CA GLN A 588 12.62 -0.60 21.23
C GLN A 588 13.03 0.39 20.15
N LYS A 589 13.96 1.29 20.49
CA LYS A 589 14.43 2.38 19.63
C LYS A 589 15.95 2.35 19.46
N ASP A 590 16.39 2.70 18.26
CA ASP A 590 17.76 3.08 17.94
C ASP A 590 17.87 4.59 18.11
N ILE A 591 18.98 5.04 18.70
CA ILE A 591 19.29 6.45 18.94
C ILE A 591 20.45 6.82 18.02
N ALA A 592 20.20 7.73 17.08
CA ALA A 592 21.26 8.21 16.17
C ALA A 592 21.87 9.53 16.65
N GLN A 593 21.09 10.36 17.36
CA GLN A 593 21.55 11.61 17.98
C GLN A 593 20.81 11.86 19.30
N ASP A 594 21.49 12.44 20.30
CA ASP A 594 20.98 12.61 21.67
C ASP A 594 21.51 13.90 22.36
N GLU A 595 21.47 15.01 21.63
CA GLU A 595 21.91 16.30 22.15
C GLU A 595 21.01 17.42 21.65
N LEU A 596 20.08 17.91 22.49
CA LEU A 596 19.24 19.04 22.15
C LEU A 596 19.09 20.01 23.33
N ASN A 597 19.41 21.28 23.11
CA ASN A 597 19.37 22.30 24.16
C ASN A 597 18.97 23.71 23.65
N ALA A 598 18.51 23.80 22.41
CA ALA A 598 18.21 25.06 21.75
C ALA A 598 16.88 25.00 20.99
N THR A 599 16.35 26.18 20.66
CA THR A 599 15.00 26.33 20.08
C THR A 599 14.80 25.55 18.79
N ILE A 600 13.65 24.89 18.67
CA ILE A 600 13.26 24.18 17.43
C ILE A 600 12.26 25.00 16.61
N GLN A 601 11.91 26.20 17.06
CA GLN A 601 10.91 27.02 16.39
C GLN A 601 11.38 27.45 15.00
N THR A 602 10.41 27.51 14.08
CA THR A 602 10.57 27.94 12.70
C THR A 602 9.33 28.68 12.23
N ASP A 603 9.51 29.61 11.30
CA ASP A 603 8.45 30.35 10.61
C ASP A 603 7.71 29.50 9.56
N LYS A 604 8.21 28.29 9.26
CA LYS A 604 7.61 27.37 8.28
C LYS A 604 6.31 26.76 8.79
N THR A 605 5.41 26.43 7.87
CA THR A 605 4.09 25.86 8.17
C THR A 605 4.18 24.41 8.64
N PHE A 606 3.20 23.97 9.42
CA PHE A 606 3.05 22.57 9.80
C PHE A 606 2.49 21.77 8.62
N ARG A 607 3.04 20.58 8.38
CA ARG A 607 2.63 19.73 7.26
C ARG A 607 2.42 18.29 7.66
N ILE A 608 1.47 17.65 6.98
CA ILE A 608 1.20 16.21 7.08
C ILE A 608 1.45 15.59 5.71
N GLY A 609 2.20 14.49 5.70
CA GLY A 609 2.61 13.76 4.51
C GLY A 609 3.97 14.16 3.93
N ARG A 610 4.62 15.22 4.44
CA ARG A 610 5.96 15.68 4.01
C ARG A 610 6.59 16.70 4.97
N ARG A 611 7.86 17.04 4.74
CA ARG A 611 8.53 18.25 5.26
C ARG A 611 8.28 19.47 4.36
N TYR A 612 8.76 20.64 4.77
CA TYR A 612 8.49 21.89 4.06
C TYR A 612 9.07 21.95 2.64
N TYR A 613 10.30 21.50 2.39
CA TYR A 613 10.86 21.46 1.04
C TYR A 613 10.74 20.07 0.40
N GLY A 614 10.82 18.98 1.16
CA GLY A 614 10.83 17.63 0.61
C GLY A 614 10.30 16.52 1.53
N ALA A 615 10.89 15.32 1.37
CA ALA A 615 10.65 14.13 2.18
C ALA A 615 9.19 13.66 2.30
N ALA A 616 8.47 13.63 1.17
CA ALA A 616 7.10 13.13 1.13
C ALA A 616 7.00 11.63 1.40
N VAL A 617 6.05 11.21 2.25
CA VAL A 617 5.76 9.80 2.56
C VAL A 617 4.69 9.25 1.62
N LYS A 618 5.12 8.69 0.51
CA LYS A 618 4.22 8.30 -0.59
C LYS A 618 3.51 6.98 -0.30
N GLY A 619 2.18 6.94 -0.48
CA GLY A 619 1.41 5.70 -0.35
C GLY A 619 1.09 5.32 1.10
N VAL A 620 0.92 6.30 1.97
CA VAL A 620 0.40 6.10 3.33
C VAL A 620 -1.03 6.62 3.42
N GLU A 621 -1.86 5.88 4.15
CA GLU A 621 -3.17 6.35 4.64
C GLU A 621 -3.02 6.72 6.12
N LEU A 622 -3.56 7.87 6.49
CA LEU A 622 -3.53 8.46 7.82
C LEU A 622 -4.96 8.75 8.28
N ASP A 623 -5.19 8.63 9.58
CA ASP A 623 -6.47 8.96 10.18
C ASP A 623 -6.32 9.35 11.66
N GLU A 624 -7.31 10.05 12.22
CA GLU A 624 -7.41 10.40 13.66
C GLU A 624 -6.11 10.97 14.24
N ILE A 625 -5.57 12.02 13.61
CA ILE A 625 -4.33 12.67 14.08
C ILE A 625 -4.67 13.63 15.22
N GLY A 626 -4.11 13.36 16.41
CA GLY A 626 -4.25 14.16 17.61
C GLY A 626 -2.92 14.61 18.22
N LEU A 627 -2.87 15.87 18.65
CA LEU A 627 -1.78 16.46 19.44
C LEU A 627 -2.20 16.65 20.89
N TYR A 628 -1.29 16.34 21.80
CA TYR A 628 -1.45 16.54 23.23
C TYR A 628 -0.28 17.35 23.79
N HIS A 629 -0.52 18.40 24.57
CA HIS A 629 0.54 19.16 25.28
C HIS A 629 0.96 18.50 26.60
N ARG A 630 1.11 17.18 26.58
CA ARG A 630 1.64 16.39 27.69
C ARG A 630 2.17 15.05 27.17
N VAL A 631 2.95 14.37 27.99
CA VAL A 631 3.31 12.97 27.76
C VAL A 631 2.09 12.09 28.02
N LEU A 632 1.63 11.35 26.99
CA LEU A 632 0.65 10.30 27.17
C LEU A 632 1.34 9.09 27.80
N ASN A 633 0.86 8.65 28.96
CA ASN A 633 1.36 7.43 29.58
C ASN A 633 0.88 6.20 28.81
N ARG A 634 1.51 5.04 29.07
CA ARG A 634 1.17 3.77 28.43
C ARG A 634 -0.33 3.45 28.43
N LYS A 635 -1.04 3.71 29.53
CA LYS A 635 -2.49 3.46 29.59
C LYS A 635 -3.25 4.35 28.63
N ASP A 636 -2.92 5.64 28.58
CA ASP A 636 -3.56 6.58 27.65
C ASP A 636 -3.32 6.20 26.18
N VAL A 637 -2.13 5.67 25.87
CA VAL A 637 -1.79 5.18 24.52
C VAL A 637 -2.50 3.86 24.18
N GLU A 638 -2.55 2.91 25.12
CA GLU A 638 -3.30 1.65 24.96
C GLU A 638 -4.80 1.88 24.77
N LYS A 639 -5.33 2.96 25.33
CA LYS A 639 -6.72 3.38 25.14
C LYS A 639 -6.97 3.89 23.72
N LEU A 640 -6.14 4.82 23.25
CA LEU A 640 -6.27 5.41 21.91
C LEU A 640 -6.09 4.37 20.79
N SER A 641 -5.30 3.31 21.02
CA SER A 641 -5.11 2.25 20.03
C SER A 641 -6.34 1.35 19.78
N LYS A 642 -7.50 1.62 20.39
CA LYS A 642 -8.63 0.68 20.42
C LYS A 642 -10.01 1.29 20.11
N VAL A 643 -10.09 2.55 19.65
CA VAL A 643 -11.35 3.28 19.42
C VAL A 643 -11.97 2.95 18.05
N ASP A 644 -13.28 2.63 18.02
CA ASP A 644 -14.21 2.62 16.85
C ASP A 644 -15.65 2.94 17.37
N SER A 645 -16.45 3.88 16.81
CA SER A 645 -17.88 4.01 17.22
C SER A 645 -18.85 4.63 16.20
N PHE A 646 -19.93 3.90 15.87
CA PHE A 646 -21.11 4.33 15.10
C PHE A 646 -22.38 4.55 15.97
N SER A 647 -22.27 4.38 17.29
CA SER A 647 -23.40 4.30 18.23
C SER A 647 -24.37 5.48 18.20
N PRO A 648 -23.96 6.75 18.02
CA PRO A 648 -24.88 7.87 17.98
C PRO A 648 -25.94 7.76 16.86
N LEU A 649 -25.61 7.09 15.75
CA LEU A 649 -26.52 6.97 14.60
C LEU A 649 -27.70 6.01 14.87
N PHE A 650 -27.53 5.02 15.75
CA PHE A 650 -28.59 4.06 16.06
C PHE A 650 -29.59 4.57 17.13
N THR A 651 -29.33 5.73 17.74
CA THR A 651 -30.23 6.37 18.71
C THR A 651 -31.43 7.04 18.04
N LYS A 652 -31.31 7.37 16.75
CA LYS A 652 -32.36 7.95 15.91
C LYS A 652 -33.04 6.88 15.05
N PRO A 653 -34.31 7.03 14.68
CA PRO A 653 -34.95 6.20 13.67
C PRO A 653 -34.19 6.26 12.34
N LEU A 654 -34.15 5.16 11.57
CA LEU A 654 -33.41 5.08 10.31
C LEU A 654 -33.81 6.20 9.33
N ASP A 655 -35.11 6.51 9.25
CA ASP A 655 -35.65 7.52 8.35
C ASP A 655 -35.33 8.96 8.76
N ALA A 656 -34.92 9.16 10.02
CA ALA A 656 -34.46 10.44 10.55
C ALA A 656 -32.96 10.67 10.35
N LEU A 657 -32.22 9.67 9.85
CA LEU A 657 -30.81 9.80 9.51
C LEU A 657 -30.63 10.47 8.15
N ALA A 658 -29.58 11.28 8.05
CA ALA A 658 -29.19 11.88 6.78
C ALA A 658 -28.81 10.77 5.77
N ASN A 659 -28.93 11.05 4.47
CA ASN A 659 -28.79 10.03 3.43
C ASN A 659 -27.38 9.40 3.39
N ASP A 660 -26.36 10.22 3.66
CA ASP A 660 -24.97 9.83 3.87
C ASP A 660 -24.81 8.90 5.08
N GLN A 661 -25.45 9.19 6.21
CA GLN A 661 -25.42 8.34 7.41
C GLN A 661 -26.09 6.98 7.16
N ARG A 662 -27.23 6.97 6.43
CA ARG A 662 -27.89 5.72 6.01
C ARG A 662 -27.02 4.91 5.07
N THR A 663 -26.40 5.59 4.10
CA THR A 663 -25.48 4.98 3.13
C THR A 663 -24.28 4.36 3.83
N LEU A 664 -23.66 5.08 4.76
CA LEU A 664 -22.54 4.62 5.59
C LEU A 664 -22.90 3.36 6.40
N LEU A 665 -24.04 3.35 7.07
CA LEU A 665 -24.51 2.19 7.84
C LEU A 665 -24.86 1.01 6.94
N HIS A 666 -25.42 1.26 5.76
CA HIS A 666 -25.73 0.22 4.78
C HIS A 666 -24.45 -0.39 4.20
N ASP A 667 -23.45 0.44 3.91
CA ASP A 667 -22.13 -0.02 3.49
C ASP A 667 -21.44 -0.84 4.58
N GLU A 668 -21.52 -0.40 5.84
CA GLU A 668 -21.00 -1.18 6.96
C GLU A 668 -21.72 -2.53 7.09
N TYR A 669 -23.04 -2.53 6.95
CA TYR A 669 -23.83 -3.76 6.95
C TYR A 669 -23.40 -4.72 5.83
N LEU A 670 -23.26 -4.19 4.62
CA LEU A 670 -22.86 -4.94 3.44
C LEU A 670 -21.45 -5.53 3.58
N ASN A 671 -20.51 -4.75 4.11
CA ASN A 671 -19.12 -5.17 4.28
C ASN A 671 -18.93 -6.14 5.44
N ARG A 672 -19.73 -6.06 6.51
CA ARG A 672 -19.61 -6.97 7.66
C ARG A 672 -20.48 -8.20 7.54
N PHE A 673 -21.77 -8.04 7.25
CA PHE A 673 -22.78 -9.08 7.43
C PHE A 673 -23.29 -9.68 6.11
N ASP A 674 -23.23 -8.96 5.00
CA ASP A 674 -23.72 -9.48 3.70
C ASP A 674 -22.66 -10.33 2.97
N LYS A 675 -22.72 -11.65 3.18
CA LYS A 675 -21.78 -12.62 2.57
C LYS A 675 -21.83 -12.61 1.04
N GLU A 676 -23.02 -12.46 0.45
CA GLU A 676 -23.20 -12.47 -1.00
C GLU A 676 -22.60 -11.21 -1.63
N TYR A 677 -22.84 -10.05 -1.02
CA TYR A 677 -22.23 -8.78 -1.43
C TYR A 677 -20.70 -8.84 -1.35
N LYS A 678 -20.13 -9.38 -0.26
CA LYS A 678 -18.66 -9.57 -0.14
C LYS A 678 -18.09 -10.43 -1.26
N ASN A 679 -18.76 -11.52 -1.62
CA ASN A 679 -18.33 -12.39 -2.72
C ASN A 679 -18.39 -11.66 -4.07
N LEU A 680 -19.47 -10.92 -4.33
CA LEU A 680 -19.62 -10.11 -5.55
C LEU A 680 -18.60 -8.98 -5.61
N LEU A 681 -18.29 -8.33 -4.49
CA LEU A 681 -17.28 -7.29 -4.37
C LEU A 681 -15.89 -7.83 -4.68
N ALA A 682 -15.54 -8.98 -4.11
CA ALA A 682 -14.28 -9.67 -4.42
C ALA A 682 -14.19 -10.05 -5.91
N ALA A 683 -15.26 -10.61 -6.48
CA ALA A 683 -15.32 -10.95 -7.91
C ALA A 683 -15.18 -9.72 -8.83
N ARG A 684 -15.84 -8.61 -8.48
CA ARG A 684 -15.71 -7.32 -9.20
C ARG A 684 -14.29 -6.78 -9.10
N ASN A 685 -13.68 -6.82 -7.92
CA ASN A 685 -12.31 -6.35 -7.71
C ASN A 685 -11.30 -7.17 -8.50
N ASN A 686 -11.46 -8.50 -8.55
CA ASN A 686 -10.62 -9.37 -9.38
C ASN A 686 -10.71 -9.01 -10.88
N LYS A 687 -11.93 -8.76 -11.38
CA LYS A 687 -12.15 -8.33 -12.77
C LYS A 687 -11.55 -6.94 -13.05
N GLN A 688 -11.69 -6.01 -12.12
CA GLN A 688 -11.07 -4.69 -12.21
C GLN A 688 -9.53 -4.78 -12.24
N ASN A 689 -8.94 -5.66 -11.42
CA ASN A 689 -7.50 -5.90 -11.41
C ASN A 689 -7.02 -6.53 -12.72
N ALA A 690 -7.78 -7.48 -13.28
CA ALA A 690 -7.49 -8.04 -14.60
C ALA A 690 -7.49 -6.97 -15.70
N LEU A 691 -8.51 -6.11 -15.74
CA LEU A 691 -8.57 -4.97 -16.67
C LEU A 691 -7.40 -4.00 -16.48
N ASN A 692 -7.05 -3.68 -15.22
CA ASN A 692 -5.92 -2.80 -14.91
C ASN A 692 -4.59 -3.41 -15.36
N ASN A 693 -4.42 -4.72 -15.24
CA ASN A 693 -3.21 -5.42 -15.73
C ASN A 693 -3.10 -5.35 -17.27
N ILE A 694 -4.21 -5.54 -18.00
CA ILE A 694 -4.23 -5.39 -19.47
C ILE A 694 -3.89 -3.93 -19.88
N ARG A 695 -4.40 -2.94 -19.13
CA ARG A 695 -4.07 -1.52 -19.36
C ARG A 695 -2.61 -1.19 -19.05
N LYS A 696 -2.02 -1.84 -18.04
CA LYS A 696 -0.62 -1.62 -17.62
C LYS A 696 0.39 -2.26 -18.56
N ASN A 697 0.07 -3.44 -19.09
CA ASN A 697 0.92 -4.16 -20.04
C ASN A 697 0.75 -3.56 -21.44
N LYS A 698 1.40 -2.41 -21.64
CA LYS A 698 1.43 -1.70 -22.91
C LYS A 698 2.51 -2.30 -23.80
N ILE A 699 2.14 -2.62 -25.03
CA ILE A 699 3.13 -2.85 -26.09
C ILE A 699 3.50 -1.48 -26.63
N THR A 700 4.80 -1.23 -26.77
CA THR A 700 5.30 0.03 -27.32
C THR A 700 6.25 -0.24 -28.47
N SER A 701 6.42 0.75 -29.35
CA SER A 701 7.46 0.75 -30.39
C SER A 701 8.36 1.96 -30.19
N MET A 702 9.67 1.81 -30.37
CA MET A 702 10.57 2.97 -30.36
C MET A 702 10.33 3.83 -31.60
N VAL A 703 10.37 5.14 -31.39
CA VAL A 703 10.30 6.17 -32.44
C VAL A 703 11.44 7.15 -32.22
N MET A 704 11.78 7.97 -33.21
CA MET A 704 12.95 8.84 -33.10
C MET A 704 12.76 9.93 -32.04
N GLY A 705 11.88 10.89 -32.29
CA GLY A 705 11.59 12.02 -31.39
C GLY A 705 12.74 13.01 -31.28
N ASP A 706 12.48 14.27 -31.67
CA ASP A 706 13.42 15.36 -31.50
C ASP A 706 13.24 16.06 -30.14
N ASN A 707 14.30 16.72 -29.68
CA ASN A 707 14.21 17.59 -28.51
C ASN A 707 13.26 18.76 -28.78
N PRO A 708 12.47 19.19 -27.78
CA PRO A 708 11.70 20.42 -27.89
C PRO A 708 12.63 21.63 -28.08
N PRO A 709 12.14 22.75 -28.64
CA PRO A 709 12.97 23.93 -28.96
C PRO A 709 13.84 24.44 -27.82
N ASN A 710 13.38 24.34 -26.57
CA ASN A 710 14.12 24.76 -25.37
C ASN A 710 15.20 23.77 -24.89
N LYS A 711 15.39 22.65 -25.60
CA LYS A 711 16.38 21.59 -25.30
C LYS A 711 17.21 21.20 -26.53
N MET A 712 17.16 21.99 -27.60
CA MET A 712 18.01 21.76 -28.77
C MET A 712 19.50 21.86 -28.36
N ARG A 713 20.32 21.04 -29.01
CA ARG A 713 21.76 20.94 -28.79
C ARG A 713 22.50 21.63 -29.91
N ASP A 714 23.50 22.42 -29.54
CA ASP A 714 24.50 22.88 -30.47
C ASP A 714 25.34 21.71 -30.96
N THR A 715 25.70 21.75 -32.25
CA THR A 715 26.62 20.78 -32.85
C THR A 715 28.00 21.42 -32.99
N TYR A 716 29.03 20.67 -32.62
CA TYR A 716 30.43 21.08 -32.72
C TYR A 716 31.21 20.01 -33.47
N LEU A 717 32.33 20.41 -34.09
CA LEU A 717 33.30 19.48 -34.64
C LEU A 717 33.97 18.74 -33.48
N LEU A 718 34.05 17.41 -33.54
CA LEU A 718 34.77 16.62 -32.53
C LEU A 718 36.21 16.39 -32.98
N VAL A 719 37.17 16.82 -32.18
CA VAL A 719 38.60 16.69 -32.50
C VAL A 719 38.94 15.21 -32.59
N ARG A 720 39.35 14.75 -33.78
CA ARG A 720 39.58 13.33 -34.11
C ARG A 720 38.37 12.43 -33.80
N GLY A 721 37.15 12.96 -33.90
CA GLY A 721 35.92 12.21 -33.63
C GLY A 721 35.63 11.94 -32.15
N GLN A 722 36.43 12.47 -31.22
CA GLN A 722 36.30 12.15 -29.80
C GLN A 722 35.17 12.95 -29.13
N TYR A 723 34.15 12.28 -28.60
CA TYR A 723 32.96 12.92 -28.00
C TYR A 723 33.30 13.91 -26.87
N SER A 724 34.35 13.63 -26.09
CA SER A 724 34.78 14.46 -24.96
C SER A 724 35.58 15.70 -25.38
N SER A 725 35.90 15.83 -26.67
CA SER A 725 36.78 16.88 -27.20
C SER A 725 36.09 17.72 -28.31
N PRO A 726 34.93 18.35 -28.05
CA PRO A 726 34.29 19.23 -29.02
C PRO A 726 35.03 20.56 -29.16
N ASP A 727 35.28 20.97 -30.41
CA ASP A 727 35.74 22.33 -30.71
C ASP A 727 34.58 23.32 -30.59
N LYS A 728 34.50 23.96 -29.42
CA LYS A 728 33.46 24.95 -29.08
C LYS A 728 33.69 26.32 -29.71
N SER A 729 34.73 26.52 -30.52
CA SER A 729 35.00 27.80 -31.17
C SER A 729 33.94 28.17 -32.21
N LYS A 730 33.25 27.18 -32.79
CA LYS A 730 32.26 27.39 -33.84
C LYS A 730 31.13 26.37 -33.78
N VAL A 731 29.89 26.86 -33.68
CA VAL A 731 28.69 26.03 -33.81
C VAL A 731 28.49 25.66 -35.28
N ILE A 732 28.25 24.39 -35.56
CA ILE A 732 27.95 23.85 -36.89
C ILE A 732 26.44 23.73 -37.04
N GLN A 733 25.92 24.28 -38.13
CA GLN A 733 24.51 24.21 -38.50
C GLN A 733 24.26 23.05 -39.45
N ALA A 734 23.07 22.47 -39.38
CA ALA A 734 22.69 21.37 -40.26
C ALA A 734 22.67 21.81 -41.74
N ASN A 735 23.35 21.04 -42.59
CA ASN A 735 23.38 21.26 -44.02
C ASN A 735 23.79 20.00 -44.79
N THR A 736 23.53 19.98 -46.08
CA THR A 736 23.88 18.89 -46.99
C THR A 736 25.30 19.07 -47.53
N PRO A 737 25.99 17.99 -47.94
CA PRO A 737 27.33 18.09 -48.51
C PRO A 737 27.37 18.93 -49.79
N ASP A 738 28.44 19.71 -49.99
CA ASP A 738 28.58 20.68 -51.08
C ASP A 738 28.87 20.00 -52.43
N PHE A 739 29.32 18.74 -52.42
CA PHE A 739 29.54 17.95 -53.65
C PHE A 739 28.22 17.47 -54.32
N LEU A 740 27.08 17.62 -53.63
CA LEU A 740 25.75 17.35 -54.15
C LEU A 740 24.97 18.67 -54.30
N HIS A 741 23.81 18.61 -54.98
CA HIS A 741 22.94 19.76 -55.11
C HIS A 741 22.59 20.36 -53.72
N PRO A 742 22.60 21.68 -53.58
CA PRO A 742 22.37 22.32 -52.29
C PRO A 742 20.92 22.11 -51.83
N MET A 743 20.73 21.99 -50.51
CA MET A 743 19.41 22.06 -49.92
C MET A 743 18.74 23.41 -50.20
N LYS A 744 17.48 23.38 -50.64
CA LYS A 744 16.70 24.60 -50.95
C LYS A 744 16.58 25.51 -49.73
N THR A 745 16.60 26.82 -49.96
CA THR A 745 16.65 27.86 -48.91
C THR A 745 15.48 27.82 -47.93
N GLU A 746 14.30 27.43 -48.40
CA GLU A 746 13.05 27.31 -47.67
C GLU A 746 12.90 25.98 -46.92
N SER A 747 13.84 25.04 -47.11
CA SER A 747 13.81 23.75 -46.43
C SER A 747 14.16 23.91 -44.95
N GLU A 748 13.40 23.22 -44.11
CA GLU A 748 13.69 23.15 -42.68
C GLU A 748 15.06 22.51 -42.43
N LYS A 749 15.86 23.08 -41.53
CA LYS A 749 17.19 22.53 -41.17
C LYS A 749 17.09 21.43 -40.09
N ASN A 750 16.19 20.47 -40.31
CA ASN A 750 15.91 19.34 -39.43
C ASN A 750 15.83 18.02 -40.24
N ARG A 751 15.51 16.89 -39.58
CA ARG A 751 15.40 15.58 -40.25
C ARG A 751 14.37 15.58 -41.39
N LEU A 752 13.28 16.34 -41.28
CA LEU A 752 12.26 16.40 -42.33
C LEU A 752 12.79 17.08 -43.60
N GLY A 753 13.53 18.18 -43.45
CA GLY A 753 14.21 18.80 -44.59
C GLY A 753 15.27 17.88 -45.21
N LEU A 754 16.05 17.17 -44.38
CA LEU A 754 17.00 16.17 -44.88
C LEU A 754 16.30 15.06 -45.69
N ALA A 755 15.17 14.54 -45.19
CA ALA A 755 14.43 13.48 -45.87
C ALA A 755 13.88 13.92 -47.23
N LYS A 756 13.39 15.16 -47.32
CA LYS A 756 12.96 15.79 -48.58
C LYS A 756 14.12 16.00 -49.54
N TRP A 757 15.31 16.37 -49.04
CA TRP A 757 16.51 16.52 -49.86
C TRP A 757 17.05 15.18 -50.39
N LEU A 758 17.00 14.11 -49.58
CA LEU A 758 17.38 12.77 -50.02
C LEU A 758 16.52 12.28 -51.18
N THR A 759 15.26 12.70 -51.24
CA THR A 759 14.27 12.29 -52.24
C THR A 759 14.05 13.33 -53.33
N ASP A 760 14.81 14.43 -53.32
CA ASP A 760 14.72 15.45 -54.35
C ASP A 760 15.14 14.86 -55.70
N LYS A 761 14.48 15.30 -56.77
CA LYS A 761 14.77 14.87 -58.15
C LYS A 761 16.17 15.29 -58.59
N GLU A 762 16.72 16.34 -57.97
CA GLU A 762 18.10 16.79 -58.21
C GLU A 762 19.14 15.91 -57.49
N ASN A 763 18.73 14.98 -56.61
CA ASN A 763 19.63 14.05 -55.96
C ASN A 763 20.02 12.90 -56.91
N PRO A 764 21.27 12.83 -57.41
CA PRO A 764 21.66 11.81 -58.37
C PRO A 764 21.95 10.45 -57.69
N LEU A 765 22.22 10.43 -56.38
CA LEU A 765 22.71 9.21 -55.71
C LEU A 765 21.56 8.34 -55.20
N THR A 766 20.59 8.92 -54.49
CA THR A 766 19.47 8.18 -53.91
C THR A 766 18.77 7.23 -54.89
N PRO A 767 18.30 7.67 -56.07
CA PRO A 767 17.67 6.75 -57.03
C PRO A 767 18.63 5.67 -57.52
N ARG A 768 19.90 6.01 -57.80
CA ARG A 768 20.92 5.07 -58.28
C ARG A 768 21.22 3.96 -57.30
N VAL A 769 21.47 4.34 -56.04
CA VAL A 769 21.80 3.42 -54.96
C VAL A 769 20.61 2.50 -54.69
N THR A 770 19.40 3.07 -54.65
CA THR A 770 18.17 2.31 -54.43
C THR A 770 17.91 1.30 -55.56
N VAL A 771 17.97 1.75 -56.82
CA VAL A 771 17.81 0.88 -57.99
C VAL A 771 18.89 -0.22 -58.00
N ASN A 772 20.13 0.10 -57.67
CA ASN A 772 21.20 -0.88 -57.58
C ASN A 772 20.94 -1.95 -56.52
N ARG A 773 20.44 -1.56 -55.33
CA ARG A 773 20.07 -2.49 -54.25
C ARG A 773 18.90 -3.39 -54.67
N TYR A 774 17.89 -2.85 -55.35
CA TYR A 774 16.81 -3.66 -55.90
C TYR A 774 17.28 -4.60 -57.00
N TRP A 775 18.14 -4.13 -57.91
CA TRP A 775 18.77 -4.95 -58.94
C TRP A 775 19.54 -6.12 -58.32
N GLN A 776 20.38 -5.84 -57.31
CA GLN A 776 21.09 -6.87 -56.58
C GLN A 776 20.15 -7.87 -55.90
N THR A 777 19.04 -7.41 -55.33
CA THR A 777 18.06 -8.28 -54.67
C THR A 777 17.37 -9.23 -55.65
N ILE A 778 17.13 -8.77 -56.89
CA ILE A 778 16.43 -9.53 -57.93
C ILE A 778 17.39 -10.49 -58.64
N PHE A 779 18.59 -10.02 -58.99
CA PHE A 779 19.54 -10.73 -59.84
C PHE A 779 20.74 -11.35 -59.11
N GLY A 780 20.84 -11.15 -57.79
CA GLY A 780 21.93 -11.67 -56.94
C GLY A 780 23.23 -10.87 -57.00
N ARG A 781 23.36 -9.91 -57.92
CA ARG A 781 24.53 -9.04 -58.09
C ARG A 781 24.08 -7.65 -58.51
N GLY A 782 24.63 -6.60 -57.91
CA GLY A 782 24.32 -5.21 -58.27
C GLY A 782 24.89 -4.81 -59.63
N LEU A 783 24.37 -3.74 -60.22
CA LEU A 783 25.01 -3.07 -61.35
C LEU A 783 26.37 -2.51 -60.93
N CYS A 784 26.41 -1.88 -59.75
CA CYS A 784 27.59 -1.66 -58.93
C CYS A 784 27.68 -2.78 -57.88
N ASP A 785 28.80 -3.51 -57.89
CA ASP A 785 29.06 -4.64 -56.98
C ASP A 785 29.18 -4.22 -55.51
N THR A 786 29.46 -2.94 -55.25
CA THR A 786 29.59 -2.35 -53.92
C THR A 786 28.34 -1.50 -53.63
N PRO A 787 27.21 -2.10 -53.21
CA PRO A 787 25.94 -1.39 -53.05
C PRO A 787 25.95 -0.28 -52.00
N SER A 788 26.99 -0.27 -51.17
CA SER A 788 27.22 0.64 -50.05
C SER A 788 28.32 1.65 -50.31
N ASP A 789 28.97 1.61 -51.49
CA ASP A 789 30.04 2.53 -51.88
C ASP A 789 30.02 2.77 -53.40
N PHE A 790 29.55 3.97 -53.77
CA PHE A 790 29.51 4.56 -55.10
C PHE A 790 30.60 5.64 -55.27
N GLY A 791 31.42 5.85 -54.24
CA GLY A 791 32.53 6.79 -54.25
C GLY A 791 33.74 6.23 -54.99
N SER A 792 34.88 6.91 -54.83
CA SER A 792 36.14 6.56 -55.49
C SER A 792 36.72 5.19 -55.09
N GLN A 793 36.29 4.64 -53.96
CA GLN A 793 36.68 3.30 -53.48
C GLN A 793 35.72 2.19 -53.93
N GLY A 794 34.55 2.55 -54.48
CA GLY A 794 33.58 1.64 -55.06
C GLY A 794 34.00 1.08 -56.43
N LYS A 795 33.24 0.09 -56.92
CA LYS A 795 33.41 -0.41 -58.29
C LYS A 795 32.52 0.35 -59.28
N TRP A 796 33.04 0.60 -60.48
CA TRP A 796 32.24 1.15 -61.57
C TRP A 796 31.08 0.24 -61.93
N PRO A 797 29.89 0.80 -62.23
CA PRO A 797 28.74 0.00 -62.64
C PRO A 797 29.00 -0.68 -63.98
N THR A 798 28.59 -1.95 -64.08
CA THR A 798 28.74 -2.75 -65.30
C THR A 798 27.96 -2.17 -66.48
N HIS A 799 26.83 -1.51 -66.22
CA HIS A 799 25.98 -0.86 -67.22
C HIS A 799 25.61 0.56 -66.76
N PRO A 800 26.50 1.56 -66.92
CA PRO A 800 26.31 2.90 -66.36
C PRO A 800 25.03 3.59 -66.84
N GLY A 801 24.58 3.34 -68.07
CA GLY A 801 23.36 3.96 -68.62
C GLY A 801 22.05 3.48 -67.98
N LEU A 802 22.10 2.44 -67.13
CA LEU A 802 20.94 1.98 -66.35
C LEU A 802 20.86 2.65 -64.96
N LEU A 803 21.84 3.49 -64.60
CA LEU A 803 21.91 4.22 -63.33
C LEU A 803 21.89 5.75 -63.54
#